data_AF-A0A847M6V1-F1
#
_entry.id   AF-A0A847M6V1-F1
#
_cell.length_a   1.000
_cell.length_b   1.000
_cell.length_c   1.000
_cell.angle_alpha   90.00
_cell.angle_beta   90.00
_cell.angle_gamma   90.00
#
_symmetry.space_group_name_H-M   'P 1'
#
loop_
_entity.id
_entity.type
_entity.pdbx_description
1 polymer ?
#
loop_
_entity_poly.entity_id
_entity_poly.type
_entity_poly.pdbx_seq_one_letter_code
_entity_poly.pdbx_strand_id
1 'polypeptide(L)'
;MHERSEYYYRPRAGDWPLYAGALIAATGAMAALTVTTYSLPFGLLMHGLTIGGILTGFLGHVYKRNTTPLGLMVMLAGFVVLVVRKDLGTWTDLLFPVDLQGLEETSVATLAAWMLAGFCFMQARQFNSIFVAAAGMAILGLLATVNVNLPFMIAFWVYIVGIVFVWGYEHILHSVHRATSAPIAGTALGTWWRWHLSASLLLLSLVLGIAMAGGELLDAVVPRFFPRMAGQIRQLPGQAQKTVSESSTSHDFYVGVGPVRLPETEVFRVRAQHSALWRTQAYDYYTGSAWSKMRQSDGHLQRLGFLHYRVPDVTRYPGKPNKQTFSFPAHTRGFLPAAATPSEITLHGAVDLAPPPQPDGPALQPLQVDSYGCMRVSRTWSDPDGWGTTGRELDNHYEVVSWMPPSDAAALRQRDEGYPAQIAERYVEQVTVAARAHLSDLVAETVTGLADPYDRVMALCGMLAQRCMYSTQAPAVPAGKDAAVYFVLHSKQGACDLFATALTVTSRLAGVPARVAVGYQVGEYDARTDEYIVKHSDAHAWTEVFFPGVGWVPFDVQAEHSYDEQTVLSLLKSGFAHMAWSRALATLLPWLLVLLVAYVALSGVYDLRRRLLAGMRRHMVYPIDSLGREFQELCKTLAVRAQIRVTDAMTPHEMLDAAMANLSAPDLLRQRICKLMEQYYEARFAPTQSARTVDRLRREVRAIRSRVTGFTRKPKQ
;
A
#
# COMPACT_ATOMS: atom_id res chain seq x y z
N MET A 1 29.31 27.27 -37.54
CA MET A 1 28.35 26.21 -37.13
C MET A 1 28.87 25.57 -35.84
N HIS A 2 27.98 25.28 -34.89
CA HIS A 2 28.23 24.82 -33.50
C HIS A 2 28.39 25.90 -32.42
N GLU A 3 27.37 26.76 -32.29
CA GLU A 3 26.91 27.21 -30.97
C GLU A 3 25.40 26.99 -30.93
N ARG A 4 24.96 25.76 -30.60
CA ARG A 4 23.61 25.58 -30.09
C ARG A 4 23.64 26.13 -28.67
N SER A 5 23.10 27.34 -28.52
CA SER A 5 22.82 27.95 -27.23
C SER A 5 22.08 26.97 -26.32
N GLU A 6 22.77 26.44 -25.31
CA GLU A 6 22.09 25.89 -24.15
C GLU A 6 21.22 27.02 -23.57
N TYR A 7 19.91 26.85 -23.68
CA TYR A 7 18.89 27.66 -23.02
C TYR A 7 19.01 27.52 -21.49
N TYR A 8 20.06 28.09 -20.90
CA TYR A 8 20.22 28.15 -19.46
C TYR A 8 19.32 29.26 -18.91
N TYR A 9 18.14 28.84 -18.45
CA TYR A 9 17.18 29.63 -17.68
C TYR A 9 17.92 30.37 -16.54
N ARG A 10 17.86 31.72 -16.52
CA ARG A 10 18.44 32.51 -15.41
C ARG A 10 17.53 32.37 -14.19
N PRO A 11 18.06 32.03 -12.99
CA PRO A 11 17.26 31.92 -11.78
C PRO A 11 16.57 33.26 -11.48
N ARG A 12 15.25 33.25 -11.29
CA ARG A 12 14.49 34.44 -10.89
C ARG A 12 13.91 34.23 -9.49
N ALA A 13 13.83 35.31 -8.71
CA ALA A 13 13.19 35.34 -7.40
C ALA A 13 11.68 34.98 -7.44
N GLY A 14 11.10 34.73 -8.61
CA GLY A 14 9.70 34.37 -8.80
C GLY A 14 9.40 32.87 -8.78
N ASP A 15 10.41 31.98 -8.71
CA ASP A 15 10.16 30.53 -8.85
C ASP A 15 9.75 29.84 -7.53
N TRP A 16 9.80 30.54 -6.38
CA TRP A 16 9.45 29.98 -5.06
C TRP A 16 8.01 29.43 -4.94
N PRO A 17 6.97 29.95 -5.64
CA PRO A 17 5.63 29.39 -5.55
C PRO A 17 5.56 27.96 -6.08
N LEU A 18 6.39 27.58 -7.07
CA LEU A 18 6.46 26.19 -7.55
C LEU A 18 6.86 25.23 -6.43
N TYR A 19 7.88 25.59 -5.66
CA TYR A 19 8.35 24.78 -4.52
C TYR A 19 7.31 24.72 -3.41
N ALA A 20 6.57 25.81 -3.17
CA ALA A 20 5.47 25.82 -2.21
C ALA A 20 4.31 24.90 -2.64
N GLY A 21 3.91 24.95 -3.92
CA GLY A 21 2.90 24.05 -4.48
C GLY A 21 3.33 22.59 -4.45
N ALA A 22 4.60 22.31 -4.80
CA ALA A 22 5.15 20.97 -4.75
C ALA A 22 5.28 20.44 -3.31
N LEU A 23 5.52 21.31 -2.33
CA LEU A 23 5.50 20.96 -0.91
C LEU A 23 4.12 20.56 -0.45
N ILE A 24 3.10 21.36 -0.78
CA ILE A 24 1.70 21.04 -0.46
C ILE A 24 1.31 19.70 -1.10
N ALA A 25 1.62 19.52 -2.39
CA ALA A 25 1.34 18.25 -3.08
C ALA A 25 2.05 17.07 -2.40
N ALA A 26 3.36 17.14 -2.22
CA ALA A 26 4.13 16.03 -1.67
C ALA A 26 3.73 15.68 -0.22
N THR A 27 3.45 16.69 0.60
CA THR A 27 2.94 16.48 1.97
C THR A 27 1.53 15.89 1.98
N GLY A 28 0.65 16.26 1.04
CA GLY A 28 -0.67 15.63 0.90
C GLY A 28 -0.57 14.14 0.58
N ALA A 29 0.29 13.75 -0.38
CA ALA A 29 0.52 12.35 -0.70
C ALA A 29 1.16 11.57 0.49
N MET A 30 2.09 12.19 1.22
CA MET A 30 2.71 11.59 2.40
C MET A 30 1.72 11.46 3.58
N ALA A 31 0.84 12.44 3.75
CA ALA A 31 -0.20 12.41 4.78
C ALA A 31 -1.13 11.21 4.56
N ALA A 32 -1.54 10.95 3.31
CA ALA A 32 -2.36 9.79 2.95
C ALA A 32 -1.69 8.45 3.33
N LEU A 33 -0.38 8.33 3.10
CA LEU A 33 0.40 7.17 3.54
C LEU A 33 0.42 7.06 5.07
N THR A 34 0.71 8.16 5.78
CA THR A 34 0.80 8.12 7.25
C THR A 34 -0.50 7.79 7.94
N VAL A 35 -1.63 8.29 7.42
CA VAL A 35 -2.98 7.96 7.90
C VAL A 35 -3.28 6.47 7.78
N THR A 36 -2.69 5.80 6.78
CA THR A 36 -2.86 4.36 6.58
C THR A 36 -1.95 3.53 7.47
N THR A 37 -0.75 4.03 7.79
CA THR A 37 0.28 3.27 8.50
C THR A 37 0.16 3.28 10.02
N TYR A 38 -0.49 4.28 10.62
CA TYR A 38 -0.50 4.55 12.08
C TYR A 38 0.89 4.64 12.77
N SER A 39 2.01 4.45 12.07
CA SER A 39 3.38 4.58 12.57
C SER A 39 3.85 6.04 12.56
N LEU A 40 3.87 6.64 13.75
CA LEU A 40 4.40 7.99 13.95
C LEU A 40 5.89 8.12 13.54
N PRO A 41 6.80 7.19 13.89
CA PRO A 41 8.22 7.30 13.52
C PRO A 41 8.44 7.31 12.00
N PHE A 42 7.83 6.37 11.28
CA PHE A 42 7.92 6.30 9.82
C PHE A 42 7.32 7.54 9.17
N GLY A 43 6.16 8.00 9.66
CA GLY A 43 5.52 9.20 9.15
C GLY A 43 6.37 10.46 9.31
N LEU A 44 7.02 10.64 10.45
CA LEU A 44 7.94 11.75 10.70
C LEU A 44 9.17 11.69 9.78
N LEU A 45 9.73 10.50 9.55
CA LEU A 45 10.85 10.32 8.62
C LEU A 45 10.47 10.76 7.20
N MET A 46 9.35 10.24 6.67
CA MET A 46 8.95 10.50 5.29
C MET A 46 8.57 11.96 5.05
N HIS A 47 7.88 12.59 6.01
CA HIS A 47 7.62 14.03 5.96
C HIS A 47 8.91 14.85 6.07
N GLY A 48 9.83 14.46 6.96
CA GLY A 48 11.13 15.12 7.13
C GLY A 48 11.98 15.07 5.86
N LEU A 49 12.07 13.90 5.22
CA LEU A 49 12.77 13.72 3.94
C LEU A 49 12.12 14.54 2.82
N THR A 50 10.79 14.61 2.78
CA THR A 50 10.04 15.38 1.77
C THR A 50 10.28 16.89 1.93
N ILE A 51 10.09 17.42 3.14
CA ILE A 51 10.30 18.85 3.45
C ILE A 51 11.77 19.24 3.24
N GLY A 52 12.69 18.44 3.78
CA GLY A 52 14.13 18.65 3.63
C GLY A 52 14.58 18.54 2.17
N GLY A 53 13.97 17.64 1.41
CA GLY A 53 14.19 17.47 -0.03
C GLY A 53 13.85 18.72 -0.82
N ILE A 54 12.63 19.26 -0.63
CA ILE A 54 12.18 20.47 -1.34
C ILE A 54 13.02 21.67 -0.97
N LEU A 55 13.36 21.85 0.32
CA LEU A 55 14.23 22.93 0.76
C LEU A 55 15.63 22.80 0.12
N THR A 56 16.17 21.59 0.07
CA THR A 56 17.48 21.32 -0.55
C THR A 56 17.43 21.57 -2.06
N GLY A 57 16.36 21.15 -2.74
CA GLY A 57 16.13 21.42 -4.16
C GLY A 57 16.04 22.93 -4.45
N PHE A 58 15.29 23.67 -3.64
CA PHE A 58 15.19 25.13 -3.73
C PHE A 58 16.55 25.81 -3.53
N LEU A 59 17.30 25.44 -2.50
CA LEU A 59 18.65 25.96 -2.28
C LEU A 59 19.58 25.57 -3.43
N GLY A 60 19.50 24.34 -3.92
CA GLY A 60 20.22 23.86 -5.10
C GLY A 60 19.96 24.75 -6.32
N HIS A 61 18.71 25.11 -6.55
CA HIS A 61 18.31 26.04 -7.60
C HIS A 61 18.91 27.44 -7.42
N VAL A 62 18.74 28.03 -6.23
CA VAL A 62 19.25 29.37 -5.89
C VAL A 62 20.78 29.44 -6.03
N TYR A 63 21.47 28.39 -5.63
CA TYR A 63 22.94 28.32 -5.63
C TYR A 63 23.55 27.62 -6.84
N LYS A 64 22.73 27.26 -7.84
CA LYS A 64 23.15 26.51 -9.04
C LYS A 64 23.95 25.24 -8.73
N ARG A 65 23.57 24.51 -7.69
CA ARG A 65 24.17 23.23 -7.31
C ARG A 65 23.33 22.07 -7.80
N ASN A 66 23.99 21.00 -8.22
CA ASN A 66 23.31 19.76 -8.60
C ASN A 66 22.96 18.94 -7.35
N THR A 67 21.68 18.84 -7.03
CA THR A 67 21.14 18.05 -5.90
C THR A 67 20.64 16.67 -6.34
N THR A 68 20.73 16.35 -7.64
CA THR A 68 20.29 15.06 -8.21
C THR A 68 20.91 13.83 -7.53
N PRO A 69 22.22 13.80 -7.22
CA PRO A 69 22.82 12.63 -6.56
C PRO A 69 22.19 12.32 -5.21
N LEU A 70 21.77 13.35 -4.47
CA LEU A 70 21.13 13.21 -3.17
C LEU A 70 19.76 12.55 -3.30
N GLY A 71 18.97 12.96 -4.30
CA GLY A 71 17.68 12.36 -4.61
C GLY A 71 17.81 10.89 -5.01
N LEU A 72 18.74 10.56 -5.91
CA LEU A 72 19.00 9.18 -6.32
C LEU A 72 19.39 8.29 -5.13
N MET A 73 20.18 8.81 -4.18
CA MET A 73 20.57 8.06 -2.99
C MET A 73 19.36 7.75 -2.08
N VAL A 74 18.42 8.68 -1.93
CA VAL A 74 17.17 8.46 -1.17
C VAL A 74 16.29 7.41 -1.86
N MET A 75 16.19 7.44 -3.19
CA MET A 75 15.44 6.43 -3.95
C MET A 75 16.05 5.04 -3.81
N LEU A 76 17.39 4.95 -3.93
CA LEU A 76 18.11 3.70 -3.75
C LEU A 76 17.93 3.15 -2.33
N ALA A 77 17.98 4.02 -1.32
CA ALA A 77 17.74 3.64 0.06
C ALA A 77 16.34 3.04 0.23
N GLY A 78 15.30 3.64 -0.35
CA GLY A 78 13.94 3.09 -0.32
C GLY A 78 13.81 1.71 -0.98
N PHE A 79 14.49 1.50 -2.11
CA PHE A 79 14.54 0.19 -2.76
C PHE A 79 15.24 -0.84 -1.87
N VAL A 80 16.36 -0.46 -1.25
CA VAL A 80 17.07 -1.32 -0.31
C VAL A 80 16.20 -1.65 0.90
N VAL A 81 15.53 -0.68 1.52
CA VAL A 81 14.59 -0.87 2.63
C VAL A 81 13.54 -1.91 2.26
N LEU A 82 12.95 -1.82 1.06
CA LEU A 82 11.97 -2.78 0.57
C LEU A 82 12.57 -4.20 0.49
N VAL A 83 13.80 -4.34 -0.01
CA VAL A 83 14.47 -5.64 -0.14
C VAL A 83 14.80 -6.26 1.22
N VAL A 84 15.34 -5.47 2.16
CA VAL A 84 15.80 -5.97 3.48
C VAL A 84 14.75 -5.89 4.58
N ARG A 85 13.48 -5.55 4.25
CA ARG A 85 12.43 -5.26 5.24
C ARG A 85 12.23 -6.32 6.32
N LYS A 86 12.47 -7.60 6.01
CA LYS A 86 12.39 -8.72 6.97
C LYS A 86 13.58 -8.80 7.94
N ASP A 87 14.72 -8.20 7.58
CA ASP A 87 15.98 -8.23 8.34
C ASP A 87 16.27 -6.89 9.06
N LEU A 88 15.35 -5.92 9.03
CA LEU A 88 15.54 -4.57 9.60
C LEU A 88 15.67 -4.54 11.13
N GLY A 89 15.21 -5.59 11.84
CA GLY A 89 15.28 -5.69 13.29
C GLY A 89 14.60 -4.49 13.98
N THR A 90 15.32 -3.76 14.83
CA THR A 90 14.78 -2.60 15.56
C THR A 90 14.42 -1.40 14.69
N TRP A 91 14.82 -1.40 13.40
CA TRP A 91 14.54 -0.30 12.46
C TRP A 91 13.25 -0.50 11.66
N THR A 92 12.55 -1.63 11.83
CA THR A 92 11.31 -1.94 11.11
C THR A 92 10.30 -0.81 11.22
N ASP A 93 9.98 -0.37 12.43
CA ASP A 93 8.93 0.64 12.66
C ASP A 93 9.27 2.03 12.08
N LEU A 94 10.56 2.33 11.91
CA LEU A 94 11.04 3.60 11.36
C LEU A 94 11.11 3.61 9.84
N LEU A 95 11.56 2.52 9.22
CA LEU A 95 11.86 2.46 7.78
C LEU A 95 10.77 1.74 6.97
N PHE A 96 10.11 0.75 7.56
CA PHE A 96 9.08 -0.07 6.92
C PHE A 96 8.17 -0.73 7.99
N PRO A 97 7.20 0.02 8.54
CA PRO A 97 6.39 -0.45 9.67
C PRO A 97 5.59 -1.71 9.34
N VAL A 98 5.30 -2.52 10.35
CA VAL A 98 4.66 -3.84 10.21
C VAL A 98 3.30 -3.75 9.53
N ASP A 99 2.55 -2.67 9.74
CA ASP A 99 1.24 -2.42 9.12
C ASP A 99 1.31 -2.35 7.57
N LEU A 100 2.49 -2.07 7.00
CA LEU A 100 2.74 -2.06 5.55
C LEU A 100 3.21 -3.40 4.99
N GLN A 101 3.45 -4.40 5.84
CA GLN A 101 3.97 -5.71 5.41
C GLN A 101 2.88 -6.68 4.95
N GLY A 102 1.62 -6.43 5.32
CA GLY A 102 0.50 -7.36 5.07
C GLY A 102 -0.18 -7.25 3.70
N LEU A 103 0.06 -6.19 2.93
CA LEU A 103 -0.56 -5.98 1.62
C LEU A 103 0.49 -5.54 0.58
N GLU A 104 0.39 -6.03 -0.66
CA GLU A 104 1.35 -5.68 -1.71
C GLU A 104 1.19 -4.22 -2.15
N GLU A 105 -0.03 -3.71 -2.16
CA GLU A 105 -0.36 -2.33 -2.54
C GLU A 105 0.30 -1.32 -1.61
N THR A 106 0.35 -1.61 -0.31
CA THR A 106 0.98 -0.76 0.71
C THR A 106 2.50 -0.82 0.63
N SER A 107 3.07 -1.95 0.21
CA SER A 107 4.51 -2.09 -0.06
C SER A 107 4.94 -1.26 -1.28
N VAL A 108 4.16 -1.29 -2.36
CA VAL A 108 4.44 -0.49 -3.56
C VAL A 108 4.19 1.00 -3.31
N ALA A 109 3.16 1.34 -2.53
CA ALA A 109 2.91 2.72 -2.10
C ALA A 109 4.08 3.27 -1.27
N THR A 110 4.66 2.46 -0.38
CA THR A 110 5.86 2.82 0.39
C THR A 110 7.06 3.07 -0.52
N LEU A 111 7.29 2.22 -1.53
CA LEU A 111 8.34 2.46 -2.52
C LEU A 111 8.12 3.77 -3.29
N ALA A 112 6.89 4.02 -3.73
CA ALA A 112 6.52 5.28 -4.39
C ALA A 112 6.73 6.49 -3.46
N ALA A 113 6.56 6.34 -2.15
CA ALA A 113 6.85 7.36 -1.17
C ALA A 113 8.35 7.67 -1.07
N TRP A 114 9.21 6.65 -1.03
CA TRP A 114 10.66 6.86 -1.10
C TRP A 114 11.09 7.52 -2.42
N MET A 115 10.43 7.17 -3.54
CA MET A 115 10.64 7.84 -4.82
C MET A 115 10.21 9.32 -4.77
N LEU A 116 9.02 9.62 -4.22
CA LEU A 116 8.52 10.98 -4.03
C LEU A 116 9.52 11.83 -3.24
N ALA A 117 10.02 11.29 -2.11
CA ALA A 117 11.03 11.95 -1.29
C ALA A 117 12.32 12.21 -2.08
N GLY A 118 12.78 11.24 -2.88
CA GLY A 118 13.93 11.41 -3.78
C GLY A 118 13.73 12.51 -4.82
N PHE A 119 12.56 12.55 -5.48
CA PHE A 119 12.24 13.59 -6.46
C PHE A 119 12.16 14.99 -5.85
N CYS A 120 11.78 15.11 -4.57
CA CYS A 120 11.80 16.38 -3.86
C CYS A 120 13.21 17.00 -3.81
N PHE A 121 14.27 16.20 -3.60
CA PHE A 121 15.66 16.66 -3.68
C PHE A 121 16.07 17.10 -5.10
N MET A 122 15.42 16.55 -6.13
CA MET A 122 15.75 16.79 -7.53
C MET A 122 15.10 18.05 -8.11
N GLN A 123 14.23 18.75 -7.37
CA GLN A 123 13.49 19.93 -7.87
C GLN A 123 14.33 21.12 -8.32
N ALA A 124 15.66 21.10 -8.16
CA ALA A 124 16.55 22.17 -8.62
C ALA A 124 16.42 22.46 -10.15
N ARG A 125 15.87 21.52 -10.92
CA ARG A 125 15.54 21.67 -12.35
C ARG A 125 14.01 21.74 -12.54
N GLN A 126 13.56 22.72 -13.33
CA GLN A 126 12.13 23.04 -13.51
C GLN A 126 11.26 21.91 -14.06
N PHE A 127 11.84 20.87 -14.69
CA PHE A 127 11.08 19.76 -15.27
C PHE A 127 10.77 18.60 -14.30
N ASN A 128 11.16 18.72 -13.03
CA ASN A 128 11.09 17.59 -12.09
C ASN A 128 9.80 17.56 -11.23
N SER A 129 8.95 18.58 -11.33
CA SER A 129 7.63 18.65 -10.69
C SER A 129 6.68 17.52 -11.12
N ILE A 130 6.77 17.10 -12.39
CA ILE A 130 5.97 16.00 -12.96
C ILE A 130 6.24 14.69 -12.21
N PHE A 131 7.48 14.45 -11.79
CA PHE A 131 7.82 13.22 -11.07
C PHE A 131 7.26 13.22 -9.64
N VAL A 132 7.16 14.38 -9.00
CA VAL A 132 6.48 14.54 -7.71
C VAL A 132 4.98 14.26 -7.87
N ALA A 133 4.39 14.73 -8.96
CA ALA A 133 2.99 14.44 -9.31
C ALA A 133 2.77 12.94 -9.53
N ALA A 134 3.57 12.31 -10.39
CA ALA A 134 3.40 10.91 -10.75
C ALA A 134 3.56 9.99 -9.53
N ALA A 135 4.57 10.24 -8.69
CA ALA A 135 4.78 9.46 -7.47
C ALA A 135 3.65 9.70 -6.45
N GLY A 136 3.17 10.94 -6.30
CA GLY A 136 2.04 11.25 -5.41
C GLY A 136 0.73 10.58 -5.85
N MET A 137 0.41 10.60 -7.15
CA MET A 137 -0.73 9.87 -7.70
C MET A 137 -0.61 8.36 -7.50
N ALA A 138 0.58 7.78 -7.67
CA ALA A 138 0.80 6.37 -7.45
C ALA A 138 0.52 5.96 -5.99
N ILE A 139 1.02 6.75 -5.02
CA ILE A 139 0.75 6.53 -3.59
C ILE A 139 -0.76 6.57 -3.33
N LEU A 140 -1.45 7.61 -3.80
CA LEU A 140 -2.89 7.78 -3.56
C LEU A 140 -3.73 6.72 -4.25
N GLY A 141 -3.41 6.35 -5.49
CA GLY A 141 -4.14 5.32 -6.23
C GLY A 141 -4.01 3.94 -5.59
N LEU A 142 -2.81 3.59 -5.11
CA LEU A 142 -2.57 2.33 -4.41
C LEU A 142 -3.25 2.31 -3.04
N LEU A 143 -3.12 3.38 -2.26
CA LEU A 143 -3.70 3.43 -0.91
C LEU A 143 -5.23 3.56 -0.92
N ALA A 144 -5.83 4.13 -1.97
CA ALA A 144 -7.28 4.19 -2.11
C ALA A 144 -7.93 2.79 -2.22
N THR A 145 -7.16 1.75 -2.55
CA THR A 145 -7.65 0.36 -2.51
C THR A 145 -7.71 -0.21 -1.10
N VAL A 146 -7.00 0.41 -0.15
CA VAL A 146 -6.80 -0.09 1.22
C VAL A 146 -7.55 0.76 2.24
N ASN A 147 -7.53 2.09 2.10
CA ASN A 147 -8.09 3.02 3.08
C ASN A 147 -8.62 4.29 2.39
N VAL A 148 -9.93 4.55 2.52
CA VAL A 148 -10.61 5.74 1.98
C VAL A 148 -11.34 6.50 3.08
N ASN A 149 -10.74 6.59 4.27
CA ASN A 149 -11.33 7.33 5.39
C ASN A 149 -11.31 8.87 5.15
N LEU A 150 -12.04 9.62 5.97
CA LEU A 150 -12.13 11.08 5.86
C LEU A 150 -10.74 11.77 5.88
N PRO A 151 -9.79 11.41 6.79
CA PRO A 151 -8.43 11.95 6.75
C PRO A 151 -7.68 11.65 5.44
N PHE A 152 -7.82 10.45 4.87
CA PHE A 152 -7.25 10.10 3.57
C PHE A 152 -7.84 10.97 2.45
N MET A 153 -9.15 11.16 2.44
CA MET A 153 -9.82 12.02 1.46
C MET A 153 -9.34 13.47 1.57
N ILE A 154 -9.17 14.00 2.78
CA ILE A 154 -8.60 15.33 3.00
C ILE A 154 -7.17 15.40 2.42
N ALA A 155 -6.33 14.40 2.69
CA ALA A 155 -4.97 14.33 2.16
C ALA A 155 -4.91 14.24 0.63
N PHE A 156 -5.80 13.46 0.02
CA PHE A 156 -6.00 13.40 -1.43
C PHE A 156 -6.36 14.77 -2.01
N TRP A 157 -7.28 15.50 -1.40
CA TRP A 157 -7.66 16.83 -1.86
C TRP A 157 -6.56 17.87 -1.72
N VAL A 158 -5.81 17.84 -0.61
CA VAL A 158 -4.61 18.67 -0.42
C VAL A 158 -3.60 18.41 -1.54
N TYR A 159 -3.39 17.14 -1.91
CA TYR A 159 -2.55 16.77 -3.03
C TYR A 159 -3.05 17.34 -4.36
N ILE A 160 -4.35 17.18 -4.68
CA ILE A 160 -4.94 17.69 -5.93
C ILE A 160 -4.81 19.20 -6.05
N VAL A 161 -5.11 19.94 -4.96
CA VAL A 161 -4.97 21.41 -4.95
C VAL A 161 -3.51 21.81 -5.17
N GLY A 162 -2.57 21.13 -4.50
CA GLY A 162 -1.14 21.37 -4.68
C GLY A 162 -0.69 21.17 -6.13
N ILE A 163 -1.12 20.07 -6.78
CA ILE A 163 -0.65 19.77 -8.13
C ILE A 163 -1.29 20.63 -9.22
N VAL A 164 -2.58 20.96 -9.07
CA VAL A 164 -3.25 21.91 -9.97
C VAL A 164 -2.58 23.28 -9.89
N PHE A 165 -2.20 23.71 -8.70
CA PHE A 165 -1.44 24.95 -8.51
C PHE A 165 -0.08 24.89 -9.22
N VAL A 166 0.70 23.82 -9.01
CA VAL A 166 2.02 23.66 -9.66
C VAL A 166 1.88 23.69 -11.18
N TRP A 167 0.95 22.91 -11.73
CA TRP A 167 0.75 22.82 -13.18
C TRP A 167 0.27 24.16 -13.78
N GLY A 168 -0.68 24.82 -13.13
CA GLY A 168 -1.12 26.16 -13.51
C GLY A 168 0.05 27.15 -13.49
N TYR A 169 0.85 27.16 -12.43
CA TYR A 169 1.97 28.08 -12.29
C TYR A 169 3.11 27.82 -13.30
N GLU A 170 3.40 26.56 -13.63
CA GLU A 170 4.34 26.23 -14.70
C GLU A 170 3.85 26.72 -16.06
N HIS A 171 2.58 26.49 -16.37
CA HIS A 171 1.97 26.97 -17.61
C HIS A 171 2.09 28.50 -17.73
N ILE A 172 1.91 29.20 -16.61
CA ILE A 172 2.07 30.65 -16.49
C ILE A 172 3.50 31.07 -16.81
N LEU A 173 4.49 30.45 -16.17
CA LEU A 173 5.91 30.77 -16.39
C LEU A 173 6.30 30.54 -17.86
N HIS A 174 5.86 29.42 -18.44
CA HIS A 174 6.09 29.12 -19.85
C HIS A 174 5.41 30.12 -20.79
N SER A 175 4.19 30.56 -20.48
CA SER A 175 3.45 31.52 -21.29
C SER A 175 4.05 32.92 -21.23
N VAL A 176 4.48 33.37 -20.05
CA VAL A 176 5.20 34.64 -19.86
C VAL A 176 6.54 34.62 -20.59
N HIS A 177 7.24 33.48 -20.60
CA HIS A 177 8.49 33.33 -21.34
C HIS A 177 8.29 33.50 -22.86
N ARG A 178 7.23 32.92 -23.43
CA ARG A 178 6.87 33.11 -24.85
C ARG A 178 6.44 34.55 -25.15
N ALA A 179 5.68 35.18 -24.27
CA ALA A 179 5.22 36.55 -24.44
C ALA A 179 6.35 37.58 -24.36
N THR A 180 7.37 37.34 -23.53
CA THR A 180 8.55 38.23 -23.39
C THR A 180 9.56 38.09 -24.54
N SER A 181 9.43 37.07 -25.39
CA SER A 181 10.26 36.85 -26.58
C SER A 181 9.57 37.23 -27.90
N ALA A 182 8.32 37.70 -27.86
CA ALA A 182 7.59 38.24 -29.01
C ALA A 182 7.42 39.77 -28.91
N PRO A 183 7.49 40.53 -30.02
CA PRO A 183 7.28 41.97 -30.00
C PRO A 183 5.83 42.26 -29.61
N ILE A 184 5.68 43.07 -28.57
CA ILE A 184 4.44 43.28 -27.81
C ILE A 184 3.34 43.85 -28.72
N ALA A 185 2.24 43.11 -28.88
CA ALA A 185 0.95 43.62 -29.29
C ALA A 185 0.00 43.66 -28.08
N GLY A 186 -0.73 44.76 -27.96
CA GLY A 186 -1.35 45.27 -26.74
C GLY A 186 -2.41 44.41 -26.07
N THR A 187 -2.56 44.67 -24.77
CA THR A 187 -3.80 44.71 -23.95
C THR A 187 -4.72 43.48 -23.85
N ALA A 188 -4.60 42.45 -24.69
CA ALA A 188 -5.41 41.23 -24.60
C ALA A 188 -4.86 40.19 -23.61
N LEU A 189 -3.54 40.16 -23.38
CA LEU A 189 -2.90 39.17 -22.48
C LEU A 189 -3.29 39.36 -21.00
N GLY A 190 -3.46 40.62 -20.56
CA GLY A 190 -3.77 40.94 -19.17
C GLY A 190 -5.21 40.58 -18.77
N THR A 191 -6.16 40.67 -19.71
CA THR A 191 -7.54 40.21 -19.52
C THR A 191 -7.64 38.69 -19.62
N TRP A 192 -6.96 38.07 -20.60
CA TRP A 192 -6.94 36.61 -20.78
C TRP A 192 -6.42 35.85 -19.54
N TRP A 193 -5.37 36.35 -18.90
CA TRP A 193 -4.85 35.81 -17.63
C TRP A 193 -5.89 35.78 -16.50
N ARG A 194 -6.66 36.88 -16.32
CA ARG A 194 -7.67 36.99 -15.25
C ARG A 194 -8.79 35.98 -15.49
N TRP A 195 -9.20 35.81 -16.74
CA TRP A 195 -10.21 34.81 -17.11
C TRP A 195 -9.74 33.37 -16.91
N HIS A 196 -8.47 33.04 -17.16
CA HIS A 196 -7.94 31.69 -16.92
C HIS A 196 -7.79 31.33 -15.45
N LEU A 197 -7.30 32.26 -14.62
CA LEU A 197 -7.22 32.04 -13.17
C LEU A 197 -8.63 31.90 -12.57
N SER A 198 -9.56 32.77 -12.97
CA SER A 198 -10.96 32.68 -12.57
C SER A 198 -11.63 31.41 -13.10
N ALA A 199 -11.36 30.98 -14.33
CA ALA A 199 -11.88 29.74 -14.90
C ALA A 199 -11.31 28.51 -14.16
N SER A 200 -10.03 28.51 -13.80
CA SER A 200 -9.40 27.42 -13.06
C SER A 200 -9.96 27.32 -11.63
N LEU A 201 -10.16 28.45 -10.96
CA LEU A 201 -10.78 28.51 -9.63
C LEU A 201 -12.28 28.15 -9.67
N LEU A 202 -12.99 28.55 -10.72
CA LEU A 202 -14.39 28.16 -10.95
C LEU A 202 -14.50 26.67 -11.25
N LEU A 203 -13.64 26.12 -12.11
CA LEU A 203 -13.60 24.69 -12.39
C LEU A 203 -13.26 23.90 -11.13
N LEU A 204 -12.33 24.39 -10.30
CA LEU A 204 -12.01 23.80 -9.00
C LEU A 204 -13.22 23.84 -8.05
N SER A 205 -13.95 24.97 -7.97
CA SER A 205 -15.17 25.08 -7.15
C SER A 205 -16.32 24.20 -7.67
N LEU A 206 -16.44 24.03 -8.99
CA LEU A 206 -17.43 23.18 -9.64
C LEU A 206 -17.09 21.71 -9.39
N VAL A 207 -15.82 21.33 -9.48
CA VAL A 207 -15.33 19.99 -9.13
C VAL A 207 -15.50 19.70 -7.65
N LEU A 208 -15.24 20.68 -6.75
CA LEU A 208 -15.52 20.58 -5.32
C LEU A 208 -17.02 20.39 -5.06
N GLY A 209 -17.89 21.17 -5.72
CA GLY A 209 -19.34 21.06 -5.60
C GLY A 209 -19.89 19.74 -6.16
N ILE A 210 -19.41 19.30 -7.32
CA ILE A 210 -19.78 18.01 -7.93
C ILE A 210 -19.20 16.84 -7.13
N ALA A 211 -18.05 16.97 -6.48
CA ALA A 211 -17.51 15.91 -5.63
C ALA A 211 -18.28 15.80 -4.30
N MET A 212 -18.72 16.93 -3.73
CA MET A 212 -19.58 16.93 -2.53
C MET A 212 -21.00 16.43 -2.82
N ALA A 213 -21.56 16.74 -3.98
CA ALA A 213 -22.85 16.21 -4.43
C ALA A 213 -22.75 14.80 -5.08
N GLY A 214 -21.58 14.46 -5.61
CA GLY A 214 -21.30 13.27 -6.40
C GLY A 214 -21.01 12.04 -5.57
N GLY A 215 -20.74 12.18 -4.27
CA GLY A 215 -20.74 11.04 -3.35
C GLY A 215 -22.05 10.24 -3.40
N GLU A 216 -23.20 10.91 -3.58
CA GLU A 216 -24.50 10.26 -3.73
C GLU A 216 -24.85 9.90 -5.19
N LEU A 217 -24.31 10.64 -6.17
CA LEU A 217 -24.63 10.43 -7.60
C LEU A 217 -23.76 9.33 -8.26
N LEU A 218 -22.49 9.17 -7.83
CA LEU A 218 -21.63 8.07 -8.27
C LEU A 218 -22.21 6.71 -7.87
N ASP A 219 -22.85 6.62 -6.70
CA ASP A 219 -23.58 5.43 -6.25
C ASP A 219 -24.72 5.03 -7.20
N ALA A 220 -25.35 5.99 -7.89
CA ALA A 220 -26.47 5.75 -8.79
C ALA A 220 -26.07 5.46 -10.26
N VAL A 221 -24.92 5.96 -10.72
CA VAL A 221 -24.57 5.99 -12.17
C VAL A 221 -23.49 4.96 -12.54
N VAL A 222 -22.53 4.67 -11.66
CA VAL A 222 -21.44 3.72 -11.91
C VAL A 222 -21.93 2.31 -12.30
N PRO A 223 -23.03 1.77 -11.74
CA PRO A 223 -23.54 0.45 -12.13
C PRO A 223 -23.98 0.34 -13.61
N ARG A 224 -24.25 1.47 -14.30
CA ARG A 224 -24.80 1.47 -15.66
C ARG A 224 -23.76 1.53 -16.78
N PHE A 225 -22.59 2.09 -16.53
CA PHE A 225 -21.56 2.29 -17.56
C PHE A 225 -20.44 1.24 -17.57
N PHE A 226 -20.18 0.59 -16.42
CA PHE A 226 -19.09 -0.38 -16.29
C PHE A 226 -19.59 -1.75 -15.76
N PRO A 227 -20.41 -2.47 -16.54
CA PRO A 227 -20.99 -3.75 -16.10
C PRO A 227 -19.95 -4.84 -15.80
N ARG A 228 -18.70 -4.72 -16.27
CA ARG A 228 -17.60 -5.64 -15.96
C ARG A 228 -16.93 -5.39 -14.59
N MET A 229 -17.06 -4.20 -13.99
CA MET A 229 -16.60 -3.95 -12.61
C MET A 229 -17.68 -4.26 -11.56
N ALA A 230 -18.96 -4.33 -11.96
CA ALA A 230 -20.08 -4.63 -11.07
C ALA A 230 -20.03 -6.03 -10.42
N GLY A 231 -19.22 -6.96 -10.96
CA GLY A 231 -18.97 -8.26 -10.34
C GLY A 231 -18.10 -8.20 -9.08
N GLN A 232 -17.27 -7.16 -8.93
CA GLN A 232 -16.38 -6.99 -7.77
C GLN A 232 -16.92 -6.00 -6.71
N ILE A 233 -17.81 -5.08 -7.09
CA ILE A 233 -18.29 -4.00 -6.19
C ILE A 233 -19.65 -4.34 -5.53
N ARG A 234 -20.11 -5.61 -5.61
CA ARG A 234 -21.30 -6.07 -4.85
C ARG A 234 -21.01 -6.38 -3.37
N GLN A 235 -19.88 -5.93 -2.85
CA GLN A 235 -19.55 -5.95 -1.42
C GLN A 235 -19.64 -4.52 -0.87
N LEU A 236 -20.83 -4.10 -0.45
CA LEU A 236 -21.05 -2.92 0.39
C LEU A 236 -21.23 -3.36 1.87
N PRO A 237 -20.99 -2.46 2.84
CA PRO A 237 -20.31 -2.76 4.10
C PRO A 237 -21.22 -3.46 5.11
N GLY A 238 -20.72 -4.53 5.71
CA GLY A 238 -21.43 -5.37 6.67
C GLY A 238 -21.16 -6.87 6.51
N GLN A 239 -20.53 -7.30 5.42
CA GLN A 239 -19.98 -8.66 5.32
C GLN A 239 -18.46 -8.59 5.40
N ALA A 240 -17.93 -8.98 6.56
CA ALA A 240 -16.55 -9.42 6.67
C ALA A 240 -16.26 -10.42 5.54
N GLN A 241 -15.09 -10.30 4.90
CA GLN A 241 -14.55 -11.37 4.07
C GLN A 241 -14.54 -12.63 4.93
N LYS A 242 -15.47 -13.53 4.67
CA LYS A 242 -15.73 -14.66 5.56
C LYS A 242 -14.58 -15.65 5.44
N THR A 243 -13.94 -15.96 6.55
CA THR A 243 -12.99 -17.08 6.65
C THR A 243 -13.70 -18.40 6.34
N VAL A 244 -12.99 -19.49 6.05
CA VAL A 244 -13.62 -20.82 5.84
C VAL A 244 -14.51 -21.20 7.03
N SER A 245 -14.10 -20.85 8.26
CA SER A 245 -14.90 -21.04 9.46
C SER A 245 -16.07 -20.04 9.60
N GLU A 246 -15.92 -18.77 9.22
CA GLU A 246 -17.00 -17.75 9.25
C GLU A 246 -17.97 -17.81 8.07
N SER A 247 -17.56 -18.43 6.96
CA SER A 247 -18.40 -18.72 5.79
C SER A 247 -19.50 -19.71 6.14
N SER A 248 -19.29 -20.46 7.22
CA SER A 248 -20.22 -21.46 7.72
C SER A 248 -21.21 -20.87 8.73
N THR A 249 -22.48 -21.23 8.58
CA THR A 249 -23.42 -21.22 9.70
C THR A 249 -23.30 -22.56 10.45
N SER A 250 -24.01 -22.71 11.57
CA SER A 250 -24.08 -24.00 12.28
C SER A 250 -24.67 -25.14 11.45
N HIS A 251 -25.31 -24.81 10.31
CA HIS A 251 -26.00 -25.75 9.44
C HIS A 251 -25.37 -25.89 8.05
N ASP A 252 -24.85 -24.79 7.49
CA ASP A 252 -24.37 -24.73 6.10
C ASP A 252 -22.92 -24.23 6.02
N PHE A 253 -22.15 -24.77 5.09
CA PHE A 253 -20.80 -24.35 4.71
C PHE A 253 -20.76 -24.02 3.22
N TYR A 254 -20.64 -22.75 2.88
CA TYR A 254 -20.62 -22.28 1.49
C TYR A 254 -19.24 -22.46 0.86
N VAL A 255 -19.19 -22.87 -0.40
CA VAL A 255 -17.96 -23.24 -1.12
C VAL A 255 -17.77 -22.36 -2.34
N GLY A 256 -16.53 -21.97 -2.63
CA GLY A 256 -16.20 -21.23 -3.84
C GLY A 256 -16.73 -19.80 -3.82
N VAL A 257 -16.81 -19.18 -2.64
CA VAL A 257 -17.34 -17.82 -2.44
C VAL A 257 -16.40 -16.72 -2.94
N GLY A 258 -15.18 -17.08 -3.36
CA GLY A 258 -14.19 -16.19 -3.94
C GLY A 258 -12.93 -16.08 -3.08
N PRO A 259 -12.21 -14.95 -3.19
CA PRO A 259 -10.95 -14.76 -2.46
C PRO A 259 -11.14 -14.89 -0.95
N VAL A 260 -10.25 -15.65 -0.32
CA VAL A 260 -10.19 -15.89 1.11
C VAL A 260 -9.04 -15.07 1.68
N ARG A 261 -9.32 -14.18 2.63
CA ARG A 261 -8.31 -13.54 3.47
C ARG A 261 -8.51 -13.98 4.90
N LEU A 262 -7.43 -14.45 5.52
CA LEU A 262 -7.45 -14.96 6.88
C LEU A 262 -6.52 -14.11 7.74
N PRO A 263 -7.01 -13.47 8.81
CA PRO A 263 -6.17 -12.72 9.73
C PRO A 263 -5.14 -13.63 10.44
N GLU A 264 -3.98 -13.07 10.79
CA GLU A 264 -2.96 -13.76 11.60
C GLU A 264 -3.26 -13.69 13.11
N THR A 265 -4.50 -13.37 13.50
CA THR A 265 -4.90 -13.27 14.91
C THR A 265 -5.08 -14.65 15.52
N GLU A 266 -4.60 -14.82 16.75
CA GLU A 266 -4.72 -16.07 17.51
C GLU A 266 -6.19 -16.37 17.84
N VAL A 267 -6.60 -17.63 17.63
CA VAL A 267 -7.93 -18.15 17.96
C VAL A 267 -7.88 -18.95 19.26
N PHE A 268 -6.91 -19.85 19.38
CA PHE A 268 -6.69 -20.69 20.56
C PHE A 268 -5.28 -21.25 20.58
N ARG A 269 -4.89 -21.75 21.75
CA ARG A 269 -3.70 -22.58 21.95
C ARG A 269 -4.14 -23.99 22.30
N VAL A 270 -3.34 -24.97 21.91
CA VAL A 270 -3.61 -26.37 22.25
C VAL A 270 -2.33 -27.10 22.63
N ARG A 271 -2.32 -27.72 23.81
CA ARG A 271 -1.33 -28.73 24.19
C ARG A 271 -1.90 -30.10 23.81
N ALA A 272 -1.21 -30.84 22.95
CA ALA A 272 -1.66 -32.15 22.50
C ALA A 272 -0.52 -33.15 22.46
N GLN A 273 -0.80 -34.42 22.78
CA GLN A 273 0.20 -35.50 22.69
C GLN A 273 0.64 -35.75 21.24
N HIS A 274 -0.28 -35.55 20.29
CA HIS A 274 -0.02 -35.65 18.86
C HIS A 274 -0.69 -34.48 18.13
N SER A 275 -0.03 -33.94 17.11
CA SER A 275 -0.63 -32.96 16.20
C SER A 275 -1.75 -33.58 15.39
N ALA A 276 -2.76 -32.77 15.07
CA ALA A 276 -3.92 -33.19 14.29
C ALA A 276 -4.61 -31.99 13.64
N LEU A 277 -5.56 -32.26 12.74
CA LEU A 277 -6.53 -31.26 12.30
C LEU A 277 -7.56 -31.05 13.42
N TRP A 278 -7.80 -29.80 13.78
CA TRP A 278 -8.70 -29.42 14.88
C TRP A 278 -10.12 -29.23 14.33
N ARG A 279 -10.91 -30.31 14.28
CA ARG A 279 -12.27 -30.33 13.73
C ARG A 279 -13.23 -29.55 14.60
N THR A 280 -13.98 -28.64 13.99
CA THR A 280 -15.10 -27.94 14.65
C THR A 280 -16.45 -28.42 14.12
N GLN A 281 -16.55 -28.71 12.82
CA GLN A 281 -17.79 -29.13 12.18
C GLN A 281 -17.53 -30.11 11.03
N ALA A 282 -18.57 -30.86 10.64
CA ALA A 282 -18.59 -31.69 9.45
C ALA A 282 -19.99 -31.69 8.80
N TYR A 283 -20.04 -31.94 7.49
CA TYR A 283 -21.23 -31.79 6.65
C TYR A 283 -21.36 -32.95 5.68
N ASP A 284 -22.58 -33.40 5.42
CA ASP A 284 -22.87 -34.61 4.63
C ASP A 284 -23.65 -34.36 3.33
N TYR A 285 -24.36 -33.24 3.21
CA TYR A 285 -25.23 -32.97 2.07
C TYR A 285 -24.67 -31.88 1.14
N TYR A 286 -24.30 -32.25 -0.08
CA TYR A 286 -23.78 -31.32 -1.09
C TYR A 286 -24.90 -30.73 -1.95
N THR A 287 -24.98 -29.41 -2.02
CA THR A 287 -26.00 -28.68 -2.81
C THR A 287 -25.50 -28.22 -4.18
N GLY A 288 -24.20 -28.37 -4.46
CA GLY A 288 -23.52 -27.81 -5.63
C GLY A 288 -22.80 -26.50 -5.34
N SER A 289 -23.23 -25.72 -4.36
CA SER A 289 -22.55 -24.47 -3.95
C SER A 289 -22.28 -24.38 -2.44
N ALA A 290 -22.76 -25.36 -1.67
CA ALA A 290 -22.56 -25.46 -0.23
C ALA A 290 -22.65 -26.92 0.23
N TRP A 291 -22.23 -27.15 1.46
CA TRP A 291 -22.46 -28.36 2.23
C TRP A 291 -23.38 -28.08 3.41
N SER A 292 -24.37 -28.94 3.65
CA SER A 292 -25.34 -28.80 4.73
C SER A 292 -25.37 -30.04 5.62
N LYS A 293 -25.84 -29.91 6.85
CA LYS A 293 -26.06 -31.03 7.78
C LYS A 293 -27.47 -31.61 7.60
N MET A 294 -27.60 -32.80 7.01
CA MET A 294 -28.91 -33.43 6.76
C MET A 294 -29.62 -33.86 8.07
N ARG A 295 -28.86 -34.20 9.11
CA ARG A 295 -29.39 -34.42 10.47
C ARG A 295 -28.69 -33.50 11.46
N GLN A 296 -29.45 -32.83 12.31
CA GLN A 296 -28.98 -32.28 13.58
C GLN A 296 -29.65 -33.08 14.69
N SER A 297 -29.07 -34.24 15.01
CA SER A 297 -29.41 -34.98 16.22
C SER A 297 -28.20 -34.95 17.14
N ASP A 298 -28.40 -34.47 18.36
CA ASP A 298 -27.37 -34.55 19.38
C ASP A 298 -27.23 -36.01 19.83
N GLY A 299 -25.99 -36.49 19.86
CA GLY A 299 -25.65 -37.78 20.44
C GLY A 299 -25.86 -37.78 21.95
N HIS A 300 -26.16 -38.96 22.50
CA HIS A 300 -26.31 -39.11 23.94
C HIS A 300 -24.94 -39.06 24.63
N LEU A 301 -24.69 -38.04 25.44
CA LEU A 301 -23.51 -37.96 26.31
C LEU A 301 -23.79 -38.65 27.64
N GLN A 302 -22.88 -39.52 28.06
CA GLN A 302 -22.89 -40.07 29.42
C GLN A 302 -22.16 -39.09 30.35
N ARG A 303 -22.89 -38.48 31.27
CA ARG A 303 -22.28 -37.64 32.31
C ARG A 303 -21.62 -38.53 33.37
N LEU A 304 -20.30 -38.39 33.52
CA LEU A 304 -19.50 -39.14 34.49
C LEU A 304 -19.24 -38.35 35.78
N GLY A 305 -19.32 -37.02 35.73
CA GLY A 305 -19.09 -36.14 36.88
C GLY A 305 -19.59 -34.72 36.67
N PHE A 306 -19.13 -33.79 37.50
CA PHE A 306 -19.35 -32.36 37.27
C PHE A 306 -18.54 -31.91 36.05
N LEU A 307 -19.22 -31.48 34.99
CA LEU A 307 -18.62 -31.05 33.70
C LEU A 307 -17.70 -32.09 33.01
N HIS A 308 -17.86 -33.36 33.36
CA HIS A 308 -17.10 -34.47 32.80
C HIS A 308 -18.03 -35.45 32.08
N TYR A 309 -17.75 -35.69 30.80
CA TYR A 309 -18.63 -36.40 29.88
C TYR A 309 -17.86 -37.48 29.10
N ARG A 310 -18.55 -38.57 28.79
CA ARG A 310 -18.08 -39.62 27.90
C ARG A 310 -19.01 -39.74 26.69
N VAL A 311 -18.40 -39.87 25.52
CA VAL A 311 -19.09 -40.19 24.27
C VAL A 311 -19.10 -41.73 24.12
N PRO A 312 -20.28 -42.38 24.03
CA PRO A 312 -20.37 -43.83 23.86
C PRO A 312 -19.77 -44.33 22.53
N ASP A 313 -19.38 -45.60 22.50
CA ASP A 313 -18.98 -46.36 21.29
C ASP A 313 -17.79 -45.81 20.47
N VAL A 314 -17.01 -44.88 21.01
CA VAL A 314 -15.87 -44.25 20.29
C VAL A 314 -14.69 -45.22 20.11
N THR A 315 -14.45 -46.10 21.08
CA THR A 315 -13.37 -47.10 21.04
C THR A 315 -13.73 -48.36 20.25
N ARG A 316 -14.88 -48.36 19.56
CA ARG A 316 -15.32 -49.48 18.70
C ARG A 316 -14.36 -49.73 17.54
N TYR A 317 -13.64 -48.70 17.10
CA TYR A 317 -12.68 -48.75 16.00
C TYR A 317 -11.23 -48.71 16.51
N PRO A 318 -10.27 -49.32 15.78
CA PRO A 318 -8.86 -49.24 16.13
C PRO A 318 -8.38 -47.79 16.07
N GLY A 319 -7.52 -47.42 17.03
CA GLY A 319 -6.98 -46.08 17.11
C GLY A 319 -6.11 -45.89 18.34
N LYS A 320 -5.59 -44.67 18.50
CA LYS A 320 -4.77 -44.27 19.65
C LYS A 320 -5.41 -43.07 20.33
N PRO A 321 -5.42 -43.00 21.68
CA PRO A 321 -5.89 -41.81 22.38
C PRO A 321 -4.93 -40.64 22.12
N ASN A 322 -5.48 -39.44 21.98
CA ASN A 322 -4.75 -38.18 21.93
C ASN A 322 -5.38 -37.22 22.95
N LYS A 323 -4.72 -37.03 24.09
CA LYS A 323 -5.13 -36.04 25.09
C LYS A 323 -4.76 -34.64 24.60
N GLN A 324 -5.75 -33.76 24.59
CA GLN A 324 -5.64 -32.37 24.15
C GLN A 324 -6.18 -31.44 25.25
N THR A 325 -5.51 -30.31 25.44
CA THR A 325 -5.93 -29.23 26.34
C THR A 325 -5.96 -27.95 25.52
N PHE A 326 -7.16 -27.42 25.28
CA PHE A 326 -7.37 -26.20 24.50
C PHE A 326 -7.56 -25.00 25.43
N SER A 327 -6.90 -23.88 25.16
CA SER A 327 -7.06 -22.61 25.87
C SER A 327 -7.38 -21.48 24.89
N PHE A 328 -8.30 -20.59 25.28
CA PHE A 328 -8.77 -19.50 24.42
C PHE A 328 -8.40 -18.13 24.99
N PRO A 329 -7.82 -17.23 24.19
CA PRO A 329 -7.47 -15.87 24.62
C PRO A 329 -8.70 -14.98 24.90
N ALA A 330 -9.90 -15.37 24.44
CA ALA A 330 -11.16 -14.65 24.67
C ALA A 330 -12.35 -15.62 24.81
N HIS A 331 -13.52 -15.12 25.20
CA HIS A 331 -14.75 -15.92 25.30
C HIS A 331 -15.10 -16.60 23.98
N THR A 332 -15.21 -17.92 23.99
CA THR A 332 -15.65 -18.71 22.84
C THR A 332 -17.16 -18.95 22.86
N ARG A 333 -17.81 -18.77 21.71
CA ARG A 333 -19.20 -19.18 21.46
C ARG A 333 -19.20 -20.27 20.39
N GLY A 334 -20.02 -21.30 20.57
CA GLY A 334 -20.33 -22.26 19.50
C GLY A 334 -19.56 -23.57 19.58
N PHE A 335 -18.79 -23.88 18.53
CA PHE A 335 -18.16 -25.19 18.34
C PHE A 335 -16.82 -25.28 19.06
N LEU A 336 -16.58 -26.41 19.72
CA LEU A 336 -15.31 -26.69 20.37
C LEU A 336 -14.45 -27.56 19.44
N PRO A 337 -13.22 -27.13 19.10
CA PRO A 337 -12.30 -27.94 18.29
C PRO A 337 -11.93 -29.28 18.95
N ALA A 338 -11.70 -30.32 18.16
CA ALA A 338 -11.02 -31.53 18.63
C ALA A 338 -10.41 -32.28 17.47
N ALA A 339 -9.35 -33.03 17.76
CA ALA A 339 -8.83 -34.02 16.84
C ALA A 339 -9.83 -35.18 16.66
N ALA A 340 -9.96 -35.71 15.44
CA ALA A 340 -10.65 -36.97 15.14
C ALA A 340 -11.99 -37.16 15.90
N THR A 341 -12.15 -38.22 16.72
CA THR A 341 -13.40 -38.50 17.43
C THR A 341 -13.25 -38.29 18.93
N PRO A 342 -13.92 -37.30 19.55
CA PRO A 342 -13.90 -37.08 21.00
C PRO A 342 -14.46 -38.28 21.76
N SER A 343 -13.77 -38.77 22.79
CA SER A 343 -14.21 -39.88 23.65
C SER A 343 -14.53 -39.45 25.08
N GLU A 344 -13.71 -38.57 25.66
CA GLU A 344 -13.85 -38.11 27.04
C GLU A 344 -13.56 -36.62 27.08
N ILE A 345 -14.45 -35.85 27.71
CA ILE A 345 -14.46 -34.39 27.64
C ILE A 345 -14.62 -33.85 29.06
N THR A 346 -13.72 -32.95 29.46
CA THR A 346 -13.75 -32.26 30.74
C THR A 346 -13.70 -30.77 30.50
N LEU A 347 -14.74 -30.05 30.89
CA LEU A 347 -14.76 -28.59 30.81
C LEU A 347 -14.22 -28.00 32.12
N HIS A 348 -13.23 -27.10 32.04
CA HIS A 348 -12.60 -26.47 33.20
C HIS A 348 -12.98 -24.98 33.24
N GLY A 349 -13.96 -24.60 34.06
CA GLY A 349 -14.41 -23.22 34.21
C GLY A 349 -15.87 -23.10 34.64
N ALA A 350 -16.33 -21.89 34.93
CA ALA A 350 -17.75 -21.63 35.21
C ALA A 350 -18.56 -21.70 33.91
N VAL A 351 -19.17 -22.85 33.64
CA VAL A 351 -20.29 -22.90 32.70
C VAL A 351 -21.49 -22.35 33.46
N ASP A 352 -22.21 -21.37 32.90
CA ASP A 352 -23.45 -20.86 33.49
C ASP A 352 -24.52 -21.97 33.42
N LEU A 353 -24.52 -22.84 34.44
CA LEU A 353 -25.19 -24.14 34.47
C LEU A 353 -26.67 -24.08 34.88
N ALA A 354 -27.23 -22.90 35.12
CA ALA A 354 -28.61 -22.75 35.56
C ALA A 354 -29.55 -22.48 34.37
N PRO A 355 -30.30 -23.48 33.84
CA PRO A 355 -31.45 -23.17 33.02
C PRO A 355 -32.53 -22.50 33.91
N PRO A 356 -33.28 -21.48 33.44
CA PRO A 356 -34.61 -21.28 34.01
C PRO A 356 -35.38 -22.59 33.81
N PRO A 357 -36.02 -23.15 34.85
CA PRO A 357 -36.74 -24.42 34.73
C PRO A 357 -37.77 -24.30 33.60
N GLN A 358 -37.64 -25.16 32.58
CA GLN A 358 -38.65 -25.31 31.55
C GLN A 358 -39.68 -26.30 32.10
N PRO A 359 -40.96 -25.93 32.26
CA PRO A 359 -41.93 -26.76 32.98
C PRO A 359 -42.13 -28.16 32.38
N ASP A 360 -41.84 -28.37 31.08
CA ASP A 360 -42.12 -29.63 30.37
C ASP A 360 -41.01 -30.06 29.38
N GLY A 361 -39.75 -29.60 29.52
CA GLY A 361 -38.65 -29.89 28.58
C GLY A 361 -37.47 -30.65 29.22
N PRO A 362 -36.72 -31.48 28.45
CA PRO A 362 -35.51 -32.11 28.96
C PRO A 362 -34.46 -31.05 29.35
N ALA A 363 -33.76 -31.27 30.47
CA ALA A 363 -32.70 -30.37 30.92
C ALA A 363 -31.64 -30.16 29.82
N LEU A 364 -31.44 -28.92 29.40
CA LEU A 364 -30.42 -28.57 28.41
C LEU A 364 -29.04 -28.91 28.96
N GLN A 365 -28.34 -29.84 28.31
CA GLN A 365 -26.95 -30.14 28.64
C GLN A 365 -26.05 -28.97 28.16
N PRO A 366 -25.04 -28.58 28.95
CA PRO A 366 -24.12 -27.49 28.58
C PRO A 366 -23.23 -27.83 27.39
N LEU A 367 -22.92 -29.11 27.22
CA LEU A 367 -22.14 -29.69 26.15
C LEU A 367 -23.03 -30.62 25.33
N GLN A 368 -22.87 -30.58 24.02
CA GLN A 368 -23.51 -31.47 23.07
C GLN A 368 -22.46 -31.97 22.08
N VAL A 369 -22.62 -33.21 21.63
CA VAL A 369 -21.85 -33.76 20.51
C VAL A 369 -22.85 -34.13 19.44
N ASP A 370 -22.71 -33.55 18.24
CA ASP A 370 -23.63 -33.87 17.14
C ASP A 370 -23.36 -35.25 16.55
N SER A 371 -24.25 -35.72 15.67
CA SER A 371 -24.11 -37.02 14.98
C SER A 371 -22.84 -37.17 14.12
N TYR A 372 -22.08 -36.09 13.90
CA TYR A 372 -20.82 -36.12 13.16
C TYR A 372 -19.61 -36.23 14.08
N GLY A 373 -19.82 -36.22 15.41
CA GLY A 373 -18.76 -36.23 16.41
C GLY A 373 -18.15 -34.84 16.63
N CYS A 374 -18.92 -33.77 16.39
CA CYS A 374 -18.47 -32.40 16.60
C CYS A 374 -19.04 -31.83 17.90
N MET A 375 -18.19 -31.21 18.71
CA MET A 375 -18.56 -30.68 20.03
C MET A 375 -19.14 -29.27 19.91
N ARG A 376 -20.20 -28.98 20.67
CA ARG A 376 -20.86 -27.67 20.75
C ARG A 376 -21.24 -27.36 22.19
N VAL A 377 -21.13 -26.10 22.57
CA VAL A 377 -21.66 -25.57 23.84
C VAL A 377 -22.90 -24.71 23.63
N SER A 378 -23.87 -24.79 24.55
CA SER A 378 -25.22 -24.23 24.39
C SER A 378 -25.39 -22.75 24.79
N ARG A 379 -24.44 -22.14 25.52
CA ARG A 379 -24.40 -20.70 25.86
C ARG A 379 -22.96 -20.15 25.92
N THR A 380 -22.82 -18.82 25.98
CA THR A 380 -21.56 -18.11 26.22
C THR A 380 -20.88 -18.64 27.49
N TRP A 381 -19.61 -19.03 27.38
CA TRP A 381 -18.77 -19.36 28.52
C TRP A 381 -18.29 -18.05 29.18
N SER A 382 -18.79 -17.70 30.36
CA SER A 382 -18.44 -16.45 31.08
C SER A 382 -18.39 -16.61 32.61
N ASP A 383 -17.60 -15.74 33.23
CA ASP A 383 -17.36 -15.58 34.67
C ASP A 383 -18.66 -15.33 35.49
N PRO A 384 -18.87 -15.94 36.68
CA PRO A 384 -20.08 -15.73 37.49
C PRO A 384 -20.18 -14.34 38.11
N ASP A 385 -19.05 -13.66 38.30
CA ASP A 385 -18.99 -12.41 39.05
C ASP A 385 -18.84 -11.25 38.07
N GLY A 386 -19.97 -10.69 37.63
CA GLY A 386 -20.08 -9.53 36.74
C GLY A 386 -19.54 -8.21 37.30
N TRP A 387 -18.39 -8.23 37.98
CA TRP A 387 -17.67 -7.06 38.45
C TRP A 387 -16.20 -7.20 38.05
N GLY A 388 -15.83 -6.49 36.98
CA GLY A 388 -14.43 -6.28 36.68
C GLY A 388 -13.72 -5.68 37.90
N THR A 389 -12.69 -6.35 38.39
CA THR A 389 -11.44 -5.76 38.92
C THR A 389 -10.51 -6.86 39.42
N THR A 390 -9.22 -6.70 39.09
CA THR A 390 -8.02 -7.38 39.62
C THR A 390 -7.55 -8.68 38.95
N GLY A 391 -6.82 -8.53 37.83
CA GLY A 391 -5.47 -9.10 37.69
C GLY A 391 -5.27 -10.61 37.78
N ARG A 392 -6.24 -11.44 37.41
CA ARG A 392 -6.03 -12.87 37.12
C ARG A 392 -6.49 -13.15 35.69
N GLU A 393 -5.57 -13.57 34.82
CA GLU A 393 -5.89 -14.20 33.54
C GLU A 393 -6.87 -15.36 33.80
N LEU A 394 -8.08 -15.28 33.24
CA LEU A 394 -9.12 -16.29 33.42
C LEU A 394 -8.93 -17.42 32.40
N ASP A 395 -8.68 -18.61 32.94
CA ASP A 395 -8.40 -19.88 32.25
C ASP A 395 -9.64 -20.45 31.51
N ASN A 396 -9.99 -19.93 30.33
CA ASN A 396 -10.98 -20.57 29.46
C ASN A 396 -10.34 -21.78 28.75
N HIS A 397 -10.23 -22.91 29.44
CA HIS A 397 -9.67 -24.14 28.86
C HIS A 397 -10.54 -25.39 29.07
N TYR A 398 -10.43 -26.35 28.17
CA TYR A 398 -11.06 -27.67 28.33
C TYR A 398 -10.09 -28.76 27.91
N GLU A 399 -10.30 -29.94 28.47
CA GLU A 399 -9.58 -31.14 28.10
C GLU A 399 -10.48 -32.06 27.30
N VAL A 400 -9.92 -32.64 26.24
CA VAL A 400 -10.57 -33.67 25.45
C VAL A 400 -9.58 -34.78 25.13
N VAL A 401 -9.99 -36.01 25.39
CA VAL A 401 -9.32 -37.20 24.85
C VAL A 401 -10.06 -37.58 23.58
N SER A 402 -9.33 -37.68 22.48
CA SER A 402 -9.89 -38.13 21.21
C SER A 402 -9.25 -39.41 20.74
N TRP A 403 -10.02 -40.22 20.02
CA TRP A 403 -9.57 -41.46 19.42
C TRP A 403 -9.11 -41.21 17.98
N MET A 404 -7.80 -41.29 17.76
CA MET A 404 -7.16 -41.05 16.47
C MET A 404 -7.19 -42.31 15.62
N PRO A 405 -7.77 -42.29 14.41
CA PRO A 405 -7.73 -43.44 13.51
C PRO A 405 -6.29 -43.71 13.04
N PRO A 406 -5.97 -44.94 12.61
CA PRO A 406 -4.71 -45.25 11.95
C PRO A 406 -4.56 -44.41 10.67
N SER A 407 -3.33 -43.94 10.42
CA SER A 407 -2.97 -43.18 9.23
C SER A 407 -2.13 -43.97 8.23
N ASP A 408 -1.68 -45.18 8.59
CA ASP A 408 -0.84 -45.99 7.71
C ASP A 408 -1.67 -46.71 6.64
N ALA A 409 -1.14 -46.74 5.42
CA ALA A 409 -1.83 -47.32 4.26
C ALA A 409 -2.16 -48.81 4.45
N ALA A 410 -1.34 -49.56 5.20
CA ALA A 410 -1.56 -50.99 5.42
C ALA A 410 -2.79 -51.25 6.31
N ALA A 411 -3.03 -50.41 7.33
CA ALA A 411 -4.21 -50.50 8.17
C ALA A 411 -5.52 -50.09 7.47
N LEU A 412 -5.41 -49.23 6.45
CA LEU A 412 -6.56 -48.71 5.68
C LEU A 412 -6.92 -49.58 4.46
N ARG A 413 -5.97 -50.31 3.89
CA ARG A 413 -6.19 -51.30 2.81
C ARG A 413 -6.84 -52.60 3.33
N GLN A 414 -7.47 -53.36 2.43
CA GLN A 414 -8.05 -54.69 2.65
C GLN A 414 -9.20 -54.75 3.66
N ARG A 415 -10.20 -53.88 3.51
CA ARG A 415 -11.44 -53.92 4.28
C ARG A 415 -12.62 -54.06 3.34
N ASP A 416 -13.35 -55.17 3.48
CA ASP A 416 -14.49 -55.59 2.65
C ASP A 416 -15.38 -54.40 2.21
N GLU A 417 -15.68 -54.34 0.91
CA GLU A 417 -16.46 -53.28 0.23
C GLU A 417 -17.94 -53.17 0.70
N GLY A 418 -18.32 -53.94 1.73
CA GLY A 418 -19.65 -53.91 2.35
C GLY A 418 -19.83 -52.72 3.28
N TYR A 419 -20.04 -51.53 2.72
CA TYR A 419 -20.47 -50.38 3.51
C TYR A 419 -21.85 -50.62 4.12
N PRO A 420 -22.09 -50.23 5.39
CA PRO A 420 -23.45 -50.25 5.95
C PRO A 420 -24.39 -49.45 5.04
N ALA A 421 -25.58 -49.98 4.72
CA ALA A 421 -26.51 -49.36 3.76
C ALA A 421 -26.78 -47.88 4.07
N GLN A 422 -26.96 -47.54 5.34
CA GLN A 422 -27.17 -46.15 5.80
C GLN A 422 -25.98 -45.23 5.51
N ILE A 423 -24.74 -45.75 5.53
CA ILE A 423 -23.54 -44.99 5.19
C ILE A 423 -23.46 -44.81 3.67
N ALA A 424 -23.70 -45.87 2.90
CA ALA A 424 -23.67 -45.80 1.44
C ALA A 424 -24.74 -44.82 0.88
N GLU A 425 -25.99 -44.97 1.31
CA GLU A 425 -27.09 -44.08 0.88
C GLU A 425 -26.78 -42.61 1.16
N ARG A 426 -26.26 -42.31 2.35
CA ARG A 426 -25.99 -40.92 2.77
C ARG A 426 -24.72 -40.32 2.19
N TYR A 427 -23.65 -41.11 2.09
CA TYR A 427 -22.30 -40.60 1.84
C TYR A 427 -21.71 -41.06 0.51
N VAL A 428 -22.42 -41.86 -0.29
CA VAL A 428 -22.02 -42.27 -1.66
C VAL A 428 -23.04 -41.79 -2.68
N GLU A 429 -24.33 -42.05 -2.46
CA GLU A 429 -25.36 -41.72 -3.45
C GLU A 429 -25.64 -40.22 -3.56
N GLN A 430 -25.44 -39.48 -2.47
CA GLN A 430 -25.67 -38.03 -2.39
C GLN A 430 -24.57 -37.24 -3.13
N VAL A 431 -24.85 -36.93 -4.39
CA VAL A 431 -24.10 -36.01 -5.27
C VAL A 431 -25.07 -35.27 -6.19
N THR A 432 -24.70 -34.09 -6.68
CA THR A 432 -25.55 -33.33 -7.61
C THR A 432 -25.62 -34.01 -8.98
N VAL A 433 -26.71 -33.74 -9.72
CA VAL A 433 -26.85 -34.21 -11.11
C VAL A 433 -25.71 -33.66 -11.99
N ALA A 434 -25.29 -32.41 -11.76
CA ALA A 434 -24.18 -31.79 -12.49
C ALA A 434 -22.85 -32.48 -12.22
N ALA A 435 -22.50 -32.73 -10.95
CA ALA A 435 -21.29 -33.46 -10.60
C ALA A 435 -21.27 -34.86 -11.20
N ARG A 436 -22.39 -35.60 -11.10
CA ARG A 436 -22.52 -36.93 -11.71
C ARG A 436 -22.40 -36.88 -13.23
N ALA A 437 -23.00 -35.90 -13.90
CA ALA A 437 -22.95 -35.79 -15.35
C ALA A 437 -21.55 -35.41 -15.89
N HIS A 438 -20.78 -34.61 -15.14
CA HIS A 438 -19.54 -34.02 -15.66
C HIS A 438 -18.25 -34.60 -15.09
N LEU A 439 -18.28 -35.23 -13.92
CA LEU A 439 -17.08 -35.77 -13.26
C LEU A 439 -17.00 -37.31 -13.29
N SER A 440 -18.09 -38.03 -13.59
CA SER A 440 -18.08 -39.51 -13.52
C SER A 440 -17.06 -40.16 -14.43
N ASP A 441 -16.92 -39.71 -15.68
CA ASP A 441 -15.96 -40.30 -16.62
C ASP A 441 -14.52 -40.08 -16.17
N LEU A 442 -14.20 -38.86 -15.71
CA LEU A 442 -12.90 -38.53 -15.14
C LEU A 442 -12.57 -39.39 -13.92
N VAL A 443 -13.55 -39.56 -13.02
CA VAL A 443 -13.39 -40.38 -11.82
C VAL A 443 -13.16 -41.84 -12.21
N ALA A 444 -13.98 -42.39 -13.11
CA ALA A 444 -13.85 -43.76 -13.59
C ALA A 444 -12.48 -44.02 -14.24
N GLU A 445 -12.01 -43.11 -15.09
CA GLU A 445 -10.66 -43.16 -15.68
C GLU A 445 -9.57 -43.16 -14.60
N THR A 446 -9.67 -42.23 -13.64
CA THR A 446 -8.66 -42.06 -12.57
C THR A 446 -8.54 -43.30 -11.69
N VAL A 447 -9.66 -43.97 -11.39
CA VAL A 447 -9.69 -45.14 -10.49
C VAL A 447 -9.66 -46.48 -11.22
N THR A 448 -9.44 -46.47 -12.54
CA THR A 448 -9.45 -47.69 -13.36
C THR A 448 -8.42 -48.71 -12.86
N GLY A 449 -8.87 -49.95 -12.62
CA GLY A 449 -8.02 -51.04 -12.13
C GLY A 449 -7.71 -51.01 -10.64
N LEU A 450 -8.22 -50.04 -9.87
CA LEU A 450 -8.03 -49.94 -8.43
C LEU A 450 -9.20 -50.57 -7.67
N ALA A 451 -8.95 -51.73 -7.05
CA ALA A 451 -9.95 -52.41 -6.24
C ALA A 451 -10.13 -51.75 -4.87
N ASP A 452 -9.05 -51.34 -4.20
CA ASP A 452 -9.12 -50.89 -2.81
C ASP A 452 -9.60 -49.43 -2.68
N PRO A 453 -10.57 -49.12 -1.79
CA PRO A 453 -11.06 -47.75 -1.56
C PRO A 453 -9.96 -46.75 -1.21
N TYR A 454 -8.95 -47.16 -0.44
CA TYR A 454 -7.82 -46.30 -0.08
C TYR A 454 -7.04 -45.91 -1.33
N ASP A 455 -6.74 -46.87 -2.20
CA ASP A 455 -5.99 -46.63 -3.42
C ASP A 455 -6.79 -45.73 -4.40
N ARG A 456 -8.12 -45.89 -4.47
CA ARG A 456 -9.00 -44.99 -5.24
C ARG A 456 -8.91 -43.55 -4.72
N VAL A 457 -9.01 -43.34 -3.41
CA VAL A 457 -8.92 -42.00 -2.80
C VAL A 457 -7.55 -41.37 -3.05
N MET A 458 -6.46 -42.14 -2.89
CA MET A 458 -5.11 -41.64 -3.16
C MET A 458 -4.89 -41.28 -4.63
N ALA A 459 -5.44 -42.05 -5.57
CA ALA A 459 -5.41 -41.70 -6.99
C ALA A 459 -6.18 -40.40 -7.29
N LEU A 460 -7.35 -40.21 -6.66
CA LEU A 460 -8.12 -38.97 -6.76
C LEU A 460 -7.38 -37.77 -6.14
N CYS A 461 -6.72 -37.94 -5.00
CA CYS A 461 -5.84 -36.92 -4.42
C CYS A 461 -4.74 -36.51 -5.42
N GLY A 462 -4.06 -37.49 -6.03
CA GLY A 462 -3.03 -37.23 -7.04
C GLY A 462 -3.57 -36.51 -8.27
N MET A 463 -4.74 -36.92 -8.77
CA MET A 463 -5.41 -36.26 -9.90
C MET A 463 -5.73 -34.80 -9.59
N LEU A 464 -6.29 -34.51 -8.42
CA LEU A 464 -6.60 -33.14 -8.02
C LEU A 464 -5.32 -32.31 -7.80
N ALA A 465 -4.29 -32.90 -7.18
CA ALA A 465 -3.02 -32.23 -6.93
C ALA A 465 -2.27 -31.83 -8.21
N GLN A 466 -2.36 -32.66 -9.26
CA GLN A 466 -1.76 -32.39 -10.57
C GLN A 466 -2.59 -31.43 -11.41
N ARG A 467 -3.92 -31.53 -11.33
CA ARG A 467 -4.82 -30.81 -12.23
C ARG A 467 -5.18 -29.41 -11.75
N CYS A 468 -5.17 -29.19 -10.43
CA CYS A 468 -5.63 -27.96 -9.80
C CYS A 468 -4.51 -27.28 -9.01
N MET A 469 -4.58 -25.95 -8.95
CA MET A 469 -3.63 -25.11 -8.24
C MET A 469 -4.27 -24.52 -6.97
N TYR A 470 -3.50 -24.48 -5.89
CA TYR A 470 -3.93 -23.83 -4.66
C TYR A 470 -3.78 -22.32 -4.76
N SER A 471 -4.86 -21.56 -4.53
CA SER A 471 -4.85 -20.10 -4.52
C SER A 471 -5.94 -19.53 -3.60
N THR A 472 -5.54 -18.70 -2.64
CA THR A 472 -6.48 -17.95 -1.78
C THR A 472 -7.13 -16.77 -2.49
N GLN A 473 -6.67 -16.41 -3.68
CA GLN A 473 -7.24 -15.34 -4.51
C GLN A 473 -8.11 -15.87 -5.66
N ALA A 474 -8.47 -17.16 -5.63
CA ALA A 474 -9.32 -17.74 -6.65
C ALA A 474 -10.66 -16.97 -6.77
N PRO A 475 -11.11 -16.64 -8.00
CA PRO A 475 -12.38 -15.95 -8.19
C PRO A 475 -13.54 -16.84 -7.75
N ALA A 476 -14.64 -16.21 -7.35
CA ALA A 476 -15.84 -16.92 -6.93
C ALA A 476 -16.38 -17.81 -8.06
N VAL A 477 -16.95 -18.96 -7.68
CA VAL A 477 -17.68 -19.83 -8.60
C VAL A 477 -18.90 -19.06 -9.13
N PRO A 478 -19.11 -18.99 -10.46
CA PRO A 478 -20.27 -18.31 -11.02
C PRO A 478 -21.58 -18.86 -10.49
N ALA A 479 -22.54 -17.97 -10.21
CA ALA A 479 -23.85 -18.36 -9.71
C ALA A 479 -24.54 -19.39 -10.62
N GLY A 480 -25.14 -20.41 -10.02
CA GLY A 480 -25.81 -21.50 -10.74
C GLY A 480 -24.87 -22.56 -11.33
N LYS A 481 -23.56 -22.48 -11.09
CA LYS A 481 -22.61 -23.55 -11.42
C LYS A 481 -22.33 -24.42 -10.20
N ASP A 482 -22.09 -25.69 -10.44
CA ASP A 482 -21.60 -26.63 -9.43
C ASP A 482 -20.12 -26.35 -9.15
N ALA A 483 -19.78 -26.13 -7.88
CA ALA A 483 -18.46 -25.71 -7.44
C ALA A 483 -17.39 -26.78 -7.70
N ALA A 484 -17.69 -28.06 -7.46
CA ALA A 484 -16.77 -29.16 -7.74
C ALA A 484 -16.51 -29.28 -9.25
N VAL A 485 -17.56 -29.24 -10.07
CA VAL A 485 -17.44 -29.30 -11.53
C VAL A 485 -16.64 -28.11 -12.06
N TYR A 486 -17.00 -26.89 -11.64
CA TYR A 486 -16.35 -25.67 -12.11
C TYR A 486 -14.87 -25.63 -11.73
N PHE A 487 -14.54 -26.03 -10.50
CA PHE A 487 -13.16 -26.07 -10.04
C PHE A 487 -12.32 -27.10 -10.81
N VAL A 488 -12.79 -28.34 -10.91
CA VAL A 488 -12.01 -29.44 -11.50
C VAL A 488 -11.85 -29.29 -13.02
N LEU A 489 -12.87 -28.76 -13.71
CA LEU A 489 -12.90 -28.70 -15.19
C LEU A 489 -12.56 -27.33 -15.77
N HIS A 490 -12.84 -26.24 -15.04
CA HIS A 490 -12.79 -24.88 -15.59
C HIS A 490 -11.77 -23.98 -14.89
N SER A 491 -11.98 -23.61 -13.62
CA SER A 491 -11.10 -22.65 -12.96
C SER A 491 -9.73 -23.24 -12.64
N LYS A 492 -9.68 -24.52 -12.23
CA LYS A 492 -8.47 -25.24 -11.79
C LYS A 492 -7.64 -24.48 -10.75
N GLN A 493 -8.26 -23.53 -10.06
CA GLN A 493 -7.67 -22.64 -9.06
C GLN A 493 -8.68 -22.47 -7.94
N GLY A 494 -8.26 -22.72 -6.71
CA GLY A 494 -9.15 -22.73 -5.55
C GLY A 494 -8.41 -22.85 -4.22
N ALA A 495 -9.10 -22.55 -3.12
CA ALA A 495 -8.60 -22.73 -1.76
C ALA A 495 -9.04 -24.09 -1.18
N CYS A 496 -8.77 -24.32 0.09
CA CYS A 496 -9.02 -25.59 0.76
C CYS A 496 -10.49 -26.05 0.72
N ASP A 497 -11.45 -25.13 0.69
CA ASP A 497 -12.89 -25.41 0.53
C ASP A 497 -13.20 -26.13 -0.79
N LEU A 498 -12.62 -25.69 -1.90
CA LEU A 498 -12.80 -26.26 -3.23
C LEU A 498 -12.06 -27.60 -3.36
N PHE A 499 -10.86 -27.73 -2.80
CA PHE A 499 -10.12 -29.00 -2.78
C PHE A 499 -10.84 -30.08 -1.96
N ALA A 500 -11.26 -29.76 -0.73
CA ALA A 500 -12.02 -30.67 0.12
C ALA A 500 -13.36 -31.05 -0.54
N THR A 501 -14.04 -30.09 -1.17
CA THR A 501 -15.30 -30.36 -1.88
C THR A 501 -15.07 -31.28 -3.07
N ALA A 502 -14.05 -31.02 -3.88
CA ALA A 502 -13.74 -31.83 -5.06
C ALA A 502 -13.33 -33.26 -4.68
N LEU A 503 -12.45 -33.42 -3.68
CA LEU A 503 -12.05 -34.75 -3.21
C LEU A 503 -13.24 -35.51 -2.64
N THR A 504 -14.09 -34.86 -1.85
CA THR A 504 -15.29 -35.49 -1.31
C THR A 504 -16.21 -35.95 -2.43
N VAL A 505 -16.59 -35.05 -3.35
CA VAL A 505 -17.52 -35.36 -4.45
C VAL A 505 -16.97 -36.47 -5.35
N THR A 506 -15.68 -36.40 -5.72
CA THR A 506 -15.06 -37.42 -6.57
C THR A 506 -14.93 -38.77 -5.87
N SER A 507 -14.66 -38.79 -4.55
CA SER A 507 -14.66 -40.02 -3.74
C SER A 507 -16.04 -40.67 -3.73
N ARG A 508 -17.11 -39.89 -3.55
CA ARG A 508 -18.49 -40.39 -3.62
C ARG A 508 -18.82 -41.00 -4.99
N LEU A 509 -18.41 -40.34 -6.06
CA LEU A 509 -18.57 -40.86 -7.43
C LEU A 509 -17.78 -42.16 -7.66
N ALA A 510 -16.65 -42.35 -6.96
CA ALA A 510 -15.87 -43.59 -6.98
C ALA A 510 -16.43 -44.71 -6.07
N GLY A 511 -17.60 -44.50 -5.46
CA GLY A 511 -18.22 -45.46 -4.56
C GLY A 511 -17.69 -45.42 -3.12
N VAL A 512 -16.89 -44.41 -2.77
CA VAL A 512 -16.24 -44.31 -1.46
C VAL A 512 -16.97 -43.29 -0.58
N PRO A 513 -17.49 -43.69 0.61
CA PRO A 513 -18.24 -42.77 1.45
C PRO A 513 -17.33 -41.68 2.03
N ALA A 514 -17.67 -40.43 1.72
CA ALA A 514 -16.87 -39.28 2.10
C ALA A 514 -17.74 -38.12 2.60
N ARG A 515 -17.18 -37.23 3.43
CA ARG A 515 -17.84 -36.01 3.93
C ARG A 515 -16.83 -34.86 4.05
N VAL A 516 -17.30 -33.63 4.09
CA VAL A 516 -16.44 -32.47 4.34
C VAL A 516 -16.38 -32.17 5.83
N ALA A 517 -15.19 -31.91 6.33
CA ALA A 517 -14.95 -31.39 7.67
C ALA A 517 -14.25 -30.03 7.59
N VAL A 518 -14.55 -29.16 8.56
CA VAL A 518 -13.96 -27.84 8.69
C VAL A 518 -13.46 -27.62 10.10
N GLY A 519 -12.46 -26.76 10.23
CA GLY A 519 -11.79 -26.50 11.49
C GLY A 519 -10.51 -25.71 11.26
N TYR A 520 -9.43 -26.16 11.89
CA TYR A 520 -8.12 -25.52 11.79
C TYR A 520 -7.01 -26.55 11.52
N GLN A 521 -5.96 -26.12 10.82
CA GLN A 521 -4.70 -26.86 10.75
C GLN A 521 -4.00 -26.88 12.10
N VAL A 522 -2.90 -27.64 12.19
CA VAL A 522 -2.14 -27.87 13.43
C VAL A 522 -1.75 -26.56 14.13
N GLY A 523 -1.43 -25.51 13.38
CA GLY A 523 -0.93 -24.23 13.89
C GLY A 523 0.59 -24.24 14.11
N GLU A 524 1.11 -23.12 14.61
CA GLU A 524 2.54 -22.92 14.88
C GLU A 524 2.93 -23.54 16.23
N TYR A 525 3.91 -24.44 16.26
CA TYR A 525 4.36 -25.05 17.51
C TYR A 525 5.34 -24.13 18.27
N ASP A 526 4.96 -23.75 19.50
CA ASP A 526 5.81 -23.01 20.43
C ASP A 526 6.51 -23.97 21.41
N ALA A 527 7.79 -24.20 21.15
CA ALA A 527 8.63 -25.07 21.97
C ALA A 527 8.85 -24.56 23.42
N ARG A 528 8.54 -23.30 23.73
CA ARG A 528 8.70 -22.74 25.09
C ARG A 528 7.54 -23.10 25.99
N THR A 529 6.32 -23.15 25.43
CA THR A 529 5.10 -23.47 26.18
C THR A 529 4.61 -24.89 25.95
N ASP A 530 5.22 -25.62 25.01
CA ASP A 530 4.80 -26.95 24.55
C ASP A 530 3.33 -26.94 24.09
N GLU A 531 3.00 -25.97 23.24
CA GLU A 531 1.66 -25.70 22.73
C GLU A 531 1.70 -25.36 21.25
N TYR A 532 0.62 -25.65 20.54
CA TYR A 532 0.37 -25.13 19.19
C TYR A 532 -0.47 -23.85 19.29
N ILE A 533 0.02 -22.79 18.67
CA ILE A 533 -0.68 -21.50 18.53
C ILE A 533 -1.45 -21.55 17.20
N VAL A 534 -2.78 -21.55 17.30
CA VAL A 534 -3.67 -21.64 16.14
C VAL A 534 -4.28 -20.27 15.87
N LYS A 535 -4.12 -19.78 14.64
CA LYS A 535 -4.56 -18.47 14.15
C LYS A 535 -5.76 -18.61 13.20
N HIS A 536 -6.41 -17.50 12.87
CA HIS A 536 -7.48 -17.50 11.86
C HIS A 536 -6.95 -17.90 10.48
N SER A 537 -5.67 -17.62 10.19
CA SER A 537 -4.92 -18.09 9.02
C SER A 537 -4.81 -19.60 8.91
N ASP A 538 -4.98 -20.34 10.01
CA ASP A 538 -4.99 -21.80 10.01
C ASP A 538 -6.37 -22.39 9.72
N ALA A 539 -7.41 -21.59 9.48
CA ALA A 539 -8.75 -22.09 9.16
C ALA A 539 -8.72 -22.96 7.89
N HIS A 540 -9.26 -24.18 7.99
CA HIS A 540 -9.08 -25.20 6.96
C HIS A 540 -10.30 -26.09 6.75
N ALA A 541 -10.42 -26.61 5.53
CA ALA A 541 -11.41 -27.60 5.16
C ALA A 541 -10.69 -28.83 4.56
N TRP A 542 -11.17 -30.02 4.90
CA TRP A 542 -10.63 -31.29 4.42
C TRP A 542 -11.73 -32.32 4.19
N THR A 543 -11.37 -33.45 3.57
CA THR A 543 -12.27 -34.58 3.35
C THR A 543 -12.07 -35.60 4.47
N GLU A 544 -13.16 -36.14 5.02
CA GLU A 544 -13.10 -37.36 5.83
C GLU A 544 -13.70 -38.51 5.05
N VAL A 545 -12.98 -39.63 5.00
CA VAL A 545 -13.39 -40.85 4.30
C VAL A 545 -13.71 -41.94 5.31
N PHE A 546 -14.82 -42.65 5.10
CA PHE A 546 -15.24 -43.74 5.97
C PHE A 546 -14.67 -45.09 5.50
N PHE A 547 -13.92 -45.75 6.39
CA PHE A 547 -13.43 -47.11 6.18
C PHE A 547 -14.13 -48.08 7.13
N PRO A 548 -14.73 -49.18 6.62
CA PRO A 548 -15.38 -50.18 7.46
C PRO A 548 -14.42 -50.74 8.50
N GLY A 549 -14.86 -50.76 9.77
CA GLY A 549 -14.03 -51.24 10.87
C GLY A 549 -12.94 -50.26 11.33
N VAL A 550 -12.84 -49.06 10.76
CA VAL A 550 -11.91 -47.99 11.16
C VAL A 550 -12.63 -46.67 11.48
N GLY A 551 -13.71 -46.37 10.75
CA GLY A 551 -14.46 -45.12 10.91
C GLY A 551 -13.98 -44.02 9.97
N TRP A 552 -14.17 -42.77 10.37
CA TRP A 552 -13.83 -41.58 9.57
C TRP A 552 -12.34 -41.23 9.69
N VAL A 553 -11.66 -41.12 8.55
CA VAL A 553 -10.23 -40.83 8.45
C VAL A 553 -10.04 -39.55 7.62
N PRO A 554 -9.26 -38.56 8.09
CA PRO A 554 -9.04 -37.33 7.36
C PRO A 554 -8.08 -37.53 6.17
N PHE A 555 -8.41 -36.93 5.04
CA PHE A 555 -7.62 -36.81 3.82
C PHE A 555 -7.59 -35.34 3.39
N ASP A 556 -6.40 -34.88 3.07
CA ASP A 556 -6.15 -33.51 2.61
C ASP A 556 -5.32 -33.53 1.33
N VAL A 557 -5.72 -32.73 0.35
CA VAL A 557 -5.04 -32.68 -0.95
C VAL A 557 -3.92 -31.67 -0.87
N GLN A 558 -2.68 -32.15 -0.95
CA GLN A 558 -1.52 -31.28 -1.14
C GLN A 558 -1.36 -30.99 -2.63
N ALA A 559 -1.78 -29.80 -3.07
CA ALA A 559 -1.61 -29.37 -4.45
C ALA A 559 -0.12 -29.30 -4.84
N GLU A 560 0.25 -29.79 -6.03
CA GLU A 560 1.64 -29.73 -6.50
C GLU A 560 2.09 -28.29 -6.77
N HIS A 561 1.16 -27.46 -7.22
CA HIS A 561 1.40 -26.07 -7.57
C HIS A 561 0.53 -25.16 -6.69
N SER A 562 1.17 -24.42 -5.80
CA SER A 562 0.56 -23.29 -5.09
C SER A 562 0.88 -22.00 -5.85
N TYR A 563 -0.15 -21.20 -6.12
CA TYR A 563 0.01 -19.86 -6.66
C TYR A 563 0.13 -18.89 -5.49
N ASP A 564 1.36 -18.59 -5.11
CA ASP A 564 1.68 -17.36 -4.37
C ASP A 564 2.04 -16.31 -5.43
N GLU A 565 1.35 -15.17 -5.44
CA GLU A 565 1.37 -14.22 -6.56
C GLU A 565 2.82 -13.89 -6.98
N GLN A 566 3.21 -14.34 -8.18
CA GLN A 566 4.52 -13.99 -8.74
C GLN A 566 4.46 -12.60 -9.40
N THR A 567 4.34 -11.55 -8.58
CA THR A 567 4.47 -10.15 -9.01
C THR A 567 5.90 -9.90 -9.51
N VAL A 568 6.16 -8.88 -10.34
CA VAL A 568 7.54 -8.43 -10.70
C VAL A 568 8.43 -8.26 -9.46
N LEU A 569 7.80 -7.89 -8.33
CA LEU A 569 8.43 -7.82 -7.02
C LEU A 569 8.95 -9.18 -6.52
N SER A 570 8.27 -10.29 -6.78
CA SER A 570 8.69 -11.65 -6.41
C SER A 570 9.86 -12.16 -7.26
N LEU A 571 9.93 -11.78 -8.54
CA LEU A 571 11.07 -12.03 -9.43
C LEU A 571 12.30 -11.24 -8.98
N LEU A 572 12.10 -9.99 -8.54
CA LEU A 572 13.14 -9.23 -7.86
C LEU A 572 13.50 -9.83 -6.49
N LYS A 573 12.53 -10.33 -5.69
CA LYS A 573 12.78 -11.00 -4.40
C LYS A 573 13.63 -12.27 -4.61
N SER A 574 13.29 -13.13 -5.57
CA SER A 574 14.02 -14.40 -5.82
C SER A 574 15.42 -14.18 -6.38
N GLY A 575 15.62 -13.18 -7.23
CA GLY A 575 16.95 -12.82 -7.73
C GLY A 575 17.91 -12.27 -6.66
N PHE A 576 17.39 -11.62 -5.61
CA PHE A 576 18.21 -10.93 -4.60
C PHE A 576 18.21 -11.57 -3.20
N ALA A 577 17.20 -12.37 -2.83
CA ALA A 577 17.08 -12.99 -1.50
C ALA A 577 18.12 -14.09 -1.23
N HIS A 578 18.73 -14.67 -2.27
CA HIS A 578 19.81 -15.66 -2.11
C HIS A 578 21.21 -15.05 -1.97
N MET A 579 21.34 -13.71 -2.03
CA MET A 579 22.63 -13.05 -1.97
C MET A 579 23.01 -12.74 -0.52
N ALA A 580 24.08 -13.36 0.00
CA ALA A 580 24.57 -13.31 1.39
C ALA A 580 24.85 -11.90 1.99
N TRP A 581 24.60 -10.83 1.25
CA TRP A 581 24.84 -9.45 1.65
C TRP A 581 23.61 -8.74 2.27
N SER A 582 22.41 -9.34 2.27
CA SER A 582 21.17 -8.69 2.78
C SER A 582 21.32 -8.22 4.24
N ARG A 583 21.91 -9.06 5.09
CA ARG A 583 22.17 -8.75 6.51
C ARG A 583 23.20 -7.62 6.69
N ALA A 584 24.25 -7.60 5.88
CA ALA A 584 25.25 -6.52 5.92
C ALA A 584 24.64 -5.19 5.45
N LEU A 585 23.74 -5.24 4.45
CA LEU A 585 23.05 -4.07 3.94
C LEU A 585 22.04 -3.53 4.96
N ALA A 586 21.29 -4.41 5.64
CA ALA A 586 20.35 -4.05 6.70
C ALA A 586 21.02 -3.35 7.88
N THR A 587 22.24 -3.75 8.25
CA THR A 587 22.98 -3.11 9.34
C THR A 587 23.62 -1.77 8.95
N LEU A 588 24.08 -1.62 7.70
CA LEU A 588 24.77 -0.40 7.24
C LEU A 588 23.82 0.72 6.82
N LEU A 589 22.63 0.39 6.32
CA LEU A 589 21.67 1.35 5.77
C LEU A 589 21.24 2.47 6.75
N PRO A 590 20.92 2.19 8.02
CA PRO A 590 20.56 3.24 8.98
C PRO A 590 21.71 4.24 9.21
N TRP A 591 22.95 3.74 9.27
CA TRP A 591 24.13 4.59 9.43
C TRP A 591 24.40 5.47 8.21
N LEU A 592 24.15 4.96 7.00
CA LEU A 592 24.23 5.76 5.78
C LEU A 592 23.19 6.89 5.75
N LEU A 593 21.97 6.64 6.24
CA LEU A 593 20.94 7.67 6.39
C LEU A 593 21.32 8.72 7.45
N VAL A 594 21.92 8.30 8.57
CA VAL A 594 22.45 9.24 9.58
C VAL A 594 23.55 10.11 8.97
N LEU A 595 24.48 9.52 8.21
CA LEU A 595 25.55 10.25 7.52
C LEU A 595 25.00 11.21 6.46
N LEU A 596 23.93 10.84 5.74
CA LEU A 596 23.22 11.70 4.81
C LEU A 596 22.63 12.93 5.52
N VAL A 597 21.89 12.71 6.61
CA VAL A 597 21.30 13.80 7.40
C VAL A 597 22.39 14.71 7.96
N ALA A 598 23.47 14.13 8.49
CA ALA A 598 24.62 14.87 8.98
C ALA A 598 25.29 15.69 7.87
N TYR A 599 25.46 15.12 6.67
CA TYR A 599 26.01 15.83 5.51
C TYR A 599 25.13 17.01 5.09
N VAL A 600 23.81 16.82 5.01
CA VAL A 600 22.86 17.89 4.70
C VAL A 600 22.93 18.99 5.75
N ALA A 601 22.92 18.64 7.05
CA ALA A 601 23.04 19.59 8.15
C ALA A 601 24.38 20.37 8.12
N LEU A 602 25.51 19.67 7.96
CA LEU A 602 26.85 20.26 7.84
C LEU A 602 26.97 21.17 6.61
N SER A 603 26.37 20.78 5.48
CA SER A 603 26.33 21.60 4.27
C SER A 603 25.52 22.89 4.49
N GLY A 604 24.42 22.80 5.23
CA GLY A 604 23.62 23.95 5.65
C GLY A 604 24.38 24.88 6.60
N VAL A 605 25.09 24.33 7.59
CA VAL A 605 25.93 25.09 8.52
C VAL A 605 27.12 25.74 7.81
N TYR A 606 27.78 25.04 6.90
CA TYR A 606 28.86 25.59 6.08
C TYR A 606 28.37 26.77 5.23
N ASP A 607 27.19 26.63 4.61
CA ASP A 607 26.60 27.69 3.80
C ASP A 607 26.14 28.87 4.67
N LEU A 608 25.60 28.63 5.87
CA LEU A 608 25.27 29.67 6.86
C LEU A 608 26.51 30.43 7.34
N ARG A 609 27.60 29.72 7.67
CA ARG A 609 28.89 30.31 8.04
C ARG A 609 29.45 31.14 6.88
N ARG A 610 29.38 30.62 5.66
CA ARG A 610 29.77 31.35 4.45
C ARG A 610 28.92 32.61 4.26
N ARG A 611 27.63 32.60 4.60
CA ARG A 611 26.75 33.79 4.58
C ARG A 611 27.12 34.81 5.64
N LEU A 612 27.46 34.40 6.86
CA LEU A 612 27.95 35.31 7.89
C LEU A 612 29.27 35.97 7.46
N LEU A 613 30.18 35.19 6.88
CA LEU A 613 31.46 35.69 6.34
C LEU A 613 31.28 36.51 5.05
N ALA A 614 30.30 36.18 4.20
CA ALA A 614 29.97 36.94 2.99
C ALA A 614 29.19 38.22 3.32
N GLY A 615 28.40 38.25 4.39
CA GLY A 615 27.80 39.46 4.95
C GLY A 615 28.85 40.48 5.36
N MET A 616 30.00 40.01 5.87
CA MET A 616 31.17 40.85 6.13
C MET A 616 31.88 41.31 4.84
N ARG A 617 31.85 40.51 3.74
CA ARG A 617 32.43 40.89 2.43
C ARG A 617 31.51 41.74 1.54
N ARG A 618 30.20 41.77 1.78
CA ARG A 618 29.22 42.53 0.97
C ARG A 618 29.36 44.05 1.07
N HIS A 619 30.15 44.58 2.00
CA HIS A 619 30.49 46.00 2.05
C HIS A 619 31.55 46.44 1.02
N MET A 620 32.04 45.56 0.13
CA MET A 620 33.11 45.89 -0.83
C MET A 620 32.81 45.68 -2.32
N VAL A 621 31.54 45.57 -2.74
CA VAL A 621 31.17 45.63 -4.18
C VAL A 621 30.04 46.65 -4.37
N TYR A 622 30.37 47.82 -4.91
CA TYR A 622 29.43 48.92 -5.19
C TYR A 622 28.66 48.66 -6.49
N PRO A 623 27.33 48.95 -6.56
CA PRO A 623 26.55 48.69 -7.77
C PRO A 623 26.83 49.73 -8.86
N ILE A 624 27.36 49.26 -10.00
CA ILE A 624 27.65 50.02 -11.21
C ILE A 624 26.38 50.71 -11.81
N ASP A 625 25.20 50.23 -11.42
CA ASP A 625 23.90 50.81 -11.76
C ASP A 625 23.74 52.27 -11.29
N SER A 626 24.45 52.66 -10.23
CA SER A 626 24.45 54.05 -9.74
C SER A 626 25.22 55.00 -10.68
N LEU A 627 26.32 54.52 -11.28
CA LEU A 627 27.10 55.26 -12.28
C LEU A 627 26.36 55.28 -13.62
N GLY A 628 25.73 54.17 -14.01
CA GLY A 628 24.93 54.07 -15.23
C GLY A 628 23.78 55.06 -15.29
N ARG A 629 23.06 55.27 -14.17
CA ARG A 629 22.00 56.28 -14.08
C ARG A 629 22.51 57.70 -14.29
N GLU A 630 23.62 58.07 -13.65
CA GLU A 630 24.20 59.42 -13.80
C GLU A 630 24.71 59.67 -15.22
N PHE A 631 25.28 58.64 -15.85
CA PHE A 631 25.74 58.71 -17.24
C PHE A 631 24.57 58.86 -18.24
N GLN A 632 23.47 58.12 -18.04
CA GLN A 632 22.26 58.29 -18.84
C GLN A 632 21.68 59.70 -18.71
N GLU A 633 21.66 60.27 -17.51
CA GLU A 633 21.20 61.65 -17.31
C GLU A 633 22.12 62.70 -17.96
N LEU A 634 23.43 62.46 -17.99
CA LEU A 634 24.36 63.30 -18.78
C LEU A 634 24.03 63.22 -20.28
N CYS A 635 23.80 62.02 -20.82
CA CYS A 635 23.44 61.81 -22.22
C CYS A 635 22.12 62.50 -22.59
N LYS A 636 21.08 62.35 -21.76
CA LYS A 636 19.80 63.05 -21.94
C LYS A 636 19.98 64.57 -21.91
N THR A 637 20.76 65.10 -20.96
CA THR A 637 21.02 66.53 -20.85
C THR A 637 21.69 67.08 -22.10
N LEU A 638 22.69 66.36 -22.64
CA LEU A 638 23.34 66.69 -23.91
C LEU A 638 22.35 66.65 -25.09
N ALA A 639 21.55 65.60 -25.20
CA ALA A 639 20.60 65.43 -26.29
C ALA A 639 19.52 66.53 -26.31
N VAL A 640 18.96 66.85 -25.14
CA VAL A 640 17.96 67.91 -24.98
C VAL A 640 18.55 69.28 -25.32
N ARG A 641 19.77 69.58 -24.86
CA ARG A 641 20.43 70.88 -25.13
C ARG A 641 20.83 71.03 -26.58
N ALA A 642 21.26 69.96 -27.23
CA ALA A 642 21.63 69.96 -28.64
C ALA A 642 20.43 69.80 -29.60
N GLN A 643 19.22 69.53 -29.08
CA GLN A 643 18.02 69.19 -29.86
C GLN A 643 18.25 68.07 -30.90
N ILE A 644 18.99 67.02 -30.51
CA ILE A 644 19.22 65.86 -31.36
C ILE A 644 18.21 64.76 -31.04
N ARG A 645 17.72 64.07 -32.07
CA ARG A 645 16.86 62.89 -31.91
C ARG A 645 17.74 61.67 -31.73
N VAL A 646 17.82 61.16 -30.51
CA VAL A 646 18.56 59.92 -30.21
C VAL A 646 17.74 58.74 -30.68
N THR A 647 18.33 57.87 -31.50
CA THR A 647 17.73 56.59 -31.93
C THR A 647 18.44 55.43 -31.22
N ASP A 648 17.77 54.28 -31.10
CA ASP A 648 18.31 53.11 -30.39
C ASP A 648 19.57 52.52 -31.05
N ALA A 649 19.86 52.89 -32.30
CA ALA A 649 21.04 52.47 -33.05
C ALA A 649 22.25 53.41 -32.90
N MET A 650 22.09 54.61 -32.33
CA MET A 650 23.19 55.57 -32.20
C MET A 650 24.17 55.16 -31.12
N THR A 651 25.46 55.13 -31.46
CA THR A 651 26.50 54.95 -30.46
C THR A 651 26.65 56.22 -29.61
N PRO A 652 27.12 56.11 -28.37
CA PRO A 652 27.36 57.27 -27.53
C PRO A 652 28.34 58.28 -28.16
N HIS A 653 29.31 57.82 -28.95
CA HIS A 653 30.27 58.69 -29.64
C HIS A 653 29.57 59.46 -30.77
N GLU A 654 28.73 58.79 -31.58
CA GLU A 654 27.91 59.45 -32.60
C GLU A 654 26.93 60.46 -31.99
N MET A 655 26.32 60.12 -30.84
CA MET A 655 25.46 61.04 -30.10
C MET A 655 26.23 62.27 -29.60
N LEU A 656 27.46 62.09 -29.11
CA LEU A 656 28.31 63.19 -28.66
C LEU A 656 28.72 64.09 -29.83
N ASP A 657 29.15 63.50 -30.96
CA ASP A 657 29.53 64.28 -32.14
C ASP A 657 28.35 65.06 -32.71
N ALA A 658 27.16 64.44 -32.78
CA ALA A 658 25.92 65.13 -33.14
C ALA A 658 25.57 66.26 -32.15
N ALA A 659 25.79 66.05 -30.85
CA ALA A 659 25.54 67.08 -29.85
C ALA A 659 26.52 68.26 -29.95
N MET A 660 27.80 67.98 -30.22
CA MET A 660 28.87 69.00 -30.33
C MET A 660 28.84 69.78 -31.65
N ALA A 661 28.20 69.24 -32.68
CA ALA A 661 27.87 70.00 -33.89
C ALA A 661 26.92 71.17 -33.58
N ASN A 662 25.96 70.98 -32.66
CA ASN A 662 24.91 71.96 -32.37
C ASN A 662 25.18 72.88 -31.17
N LEU A 663 26.14 72.54 -30.30
CA LEU A 663 26.44 73.27 -29.07
C LEU A 663 27.75 74.08 -29.17
N SER A 664 27.75 75.28 -28.58
CA SER A 664 28.95 76.11 -28.41
C SER A 664 29.73 75.65 -27.18
N ALA A 665 30.51 74.59 -27.31
CA ALA A 665 31.32 74.02 -26.22
C ALA A 665 32.83 74.23 -26.47
N PRO A 666 33.64 74.52 -25.43
CA PRO A 666 35.11 74.55 -25.55
C PRO A 666 35.67 73.17 -25.93
N ASP A 667 36.64 73.11 -26.85
CA ASP A 667 37.25 71.85 -27.32
C ASP A 667 37.83 70.99 -26.19
N LEU A 668 38.38 71.65 -25.16
CA LEU A 668 38.89 71.00 -23.96
C LEU A 668 37.82 70.18 -23.23
N LEU A 669 36.56 70.63 -23.28
CA LEU A 669 35.46 69.93 -22.62
C LEU A 669 34.89 68.80 -23.49
N ARG A 670 34.92 68.93 -24.82
CA ARG A 670 34.62 67.83 -25.74
C ARG A 670 35.54 66.64 -25.47
N GLN A 671 36.85 66.89 -25.41
CA GLN A 671 37.85 65.86 -25.09
C GLN A 671 37.59 65.22 -23.72
N ARG A 672 37.18 66.03 -22.74
CA ARG A 672 36.89 65.54 -21.38
C ARG A 672 35.64 64.67 -21.31
N ILE A 673 34.61 64.96 -22.11
CA ILE A 673 33.43 64.13 -22.23
C ILE A 673 33.77 62.82 -22.94
N CYS A 674 34.50 62.84 -24.07
CA CYS A 674 34.94 61.61 -24.75
C CYS A 674 35.71 60.67 -23.80
N LYS A 675 36.70 61.21 -23.10
CA LYS A 675 37.51 60.43 -22.14
C LYS A 675 36.67 59.84 -21.01
N LEU A 676 35.68 60.58 -20.51
CA LEU A 676 34.77 60.08 -19.48
C LEU A 676 33.89 58.93 -20.00
N MET A 677 33.48 58.99 -21.27
CA MET A 677 32.69 57.95 -21.91
C MET A 677 33.50 56.66 -22.06
N GLU A 678 34.74 56.74 -22.53
CA GLU A 678 35.65 55.59 -22.58
C GLU A 678 35.84 54.97 -21.19
N GLN A 679 36.15 55.79 -20.17
CA GLN A 679 36.33 55.32 -18.80
C GLN A 679 35.06 54.70 -18.20
N TYR A 680 33.88 55.19 -18.58
CA TYR A 680 32.61 54.58 -18.19
C TYR A 680 32.43 53.19 -18.83
N TYR A 681 32.74 53.04 -20.12
CA TYR A 681 32.63 51.78 -20.83
C TYR A 681 33.65 50.75 -20.31
N GLU A 682 34.90 51.15 -20.11
CA GLU A 682 35.90 50.32 -19.45
C GLU A 682 35.45 49.91 -18.04
N ALA A 683 34.89 50.86 -17.27
CA ALA A 683 34.36 50.55 -15.95
C ALA A 683 33.20 49.56 -16.00
N ARG A 684 32.29 49.69 -16.97
CA ARG A 684 31.08 48.88 -17.13
C ARG A 684 31.37 47.43 -17.52
N PHE A 685 32.39 47.21 -18.34
CA PHE A 685 32.70 45.90 -18.90
C PHE A 685 33.93 45.23 -18.25
N ALA A 686 34.58 45.89 -17.29
CA ALA A 686 35.67 45.29 -16.52
C ALA A 686 35.18 44.20 -15.55
N PRO A 687 35.96 43.12 -15.35
CA PRO A 687 35.60 42.00 -14.48
C PRO A 687 35.53 42.36 -12.99
N THR A 688 36.27 43.38 -12.51
CA THR A 688 36.20 43.90 -11.13
C THR A 688 36.53 45.41 -11.11
N GLN A 689 35.78 46.19 -10.33
CA GLN A 689 35.99 47.64 -10.18
C GLN A 689 36.08 48.07 -8.71
N SER A 690 37.01 48.97 -8.40
CA SER A 690 37.17 49.50 -7.04
C SER A 690 36.08 50.56 -6.73
N ALA A 691 35.56 50.58 -5.51
CA ALA A 691 34.55 51.56 -5.09
C ALA A 691 35.03 53.02 -5.27
N ARG A 692 36.33 53.27 -5.03
CA ARG A 692 36.96 54.59 -5.23
C ARG A 692 36.91 55.02 -6.70
N THR A 693 37.08 54.09 -7.65
CA THR A 693 37.02 54.37 -9.09
C THR A 693 35.61 54.77 -9.52
N VAL A 694 34.60 54.01 -9.08
CA VAL A 694 33.18 54.28 -9.40
C VAL A 694 32.73 55.62 -8.82
N ASP A 695 33.06 55.93 -7.56
CA ASP A 695 32.70 57.20 -6.92
C ASP A 695 33.43 58.41 -7.53
N ARG A 696 34.68 58.22 -7.98
CA ARG A 696 35.40 59.26 -8.73
C ARG A 696 34.69 59.55 -10.05
N LEU A 697 34.41 58.53 -10.86
CA LEU A 697 33.73 58.69 -12.15
C LEU A 697 32.34 59.31 -11.97
N ARG A 698 31.59 58.90 -10.94
CA ARG A 698 30.28 59.46 -10.64
C ARG A 698 30.33 60.95 -10.33
N ARG A 699 31.31 61.39 -9.54
CA ARG A 699 31.53 62.82 -9.25
C ARG A 699 31.92 63.59 -10.50
N GLU A 700 32.77 63.01 -11.34
CA GLU A 700 33.17 63.63 -12.61
C GLU A 700 31.99 63.77 -13.59
N VAL A 701 31.13 62.74 -13.73
CA VAL A 701 29.88 62.80 -14.53
C VAL A 701 28.96 63.91 -14.05
N ARG A 702 28.73 64.04 -12.74
CA ARG A 702 27.89 65.10 -12.17
C ARG A 702 28.47 66.50 -12.40
N ALA A 703 29.78 66.66 -12.22
CA ALA A 703 30.46 67.93 -12.43
C ALA A 703 30.45 68.38 -13.91
N ILE A 704 30.49 67.43 -14.84
CA ILE A 704 30.38 67.72 -16.27
C ILE A 704 28.92 68.03 -16.64
N ARG A 705 27.94 67.26 -16.13
CA ARG A 705 26.51 67.51 -16.38
C ARG A 705 26.10 68.92 -15.95
N SER A 706 26.56 69.40 -14.79
CA SER A 706 26.25 70.76 -14.31
C SER A 706 26.88 71.88 -15.15
N ARG A 707 27.94 71.58 -15.92
CA ARG A 707 28.53 72.54 -16.87
C ARG A 707 27.81 72.54 -18.21
N VAL A 708 27.31 71.37 -18.65
CA VAL A 708 26.56 71.21 -19.90
C VAL A 708 25.26 72.02 -19.90
N THR A 709 24.62 72.22 -18.74
CA THR A 709 23.43 73.07 -18.61
C THR A 709 23.69 74.55 -18.93
N GLY A 710 24.96 74.99 -18.95
CA GLY A 710 25.35 76.36 -19.30
C GLY A 710 25.60 76.59 -20.80
N PHE A 711 25.55 75.56 -21.66
CA PHE A 711 25.84 75.75 -23.08
C PHE A 711 24.70 76.40 -23.85
N THR A 712 25.10 77.34 -24.68
CA THR A 712 24.26 77.97 -25.70
C THR A 712 24.45 77.27 -27.03
N ARG A 713 23.41 77.33 -27.86
CA ARG A 713 23.43 76.77 -29.21
C ARG A 713 24.37 77.59 -30.09
N LYS A 714 25.07 76.95 -31.03
CA LYS A 714 25.72 77.69 -32.13
C LYS A 714 24.62 78.39 -32.95
N PRO A 715 24.80 79.66 -33.35
CA PRO A 715 23.87 80.31 -34.26
C PRO A 715 23.78 79.46 -35.54
N LYS A 716 22.56 79.23 -36.04
CA LYS A 716 22.37 78.53 -37.32
C LYS A 716 23.07 79.37 -38.40
N GLN A 717 24.06 78.78 -39.06
CA GLN A 717 24.55 79.29 -40.34
C GLN A 717 23.52 79.08 -41.43
#